data_AF-A0AA35WH96-F1
#
_entry.id   AF-A0AA35WH96-F1
#
_cell.length_a   1.000
_cell.length_b   1.000
_cell.length_c   1.000
_cell.angle_alpha   90.00
_cell.angle_beta   90.00
_cell.angle_gamma   90.00
#
_symmetry.space_group_name_H-M   'P 1'
#
loop_
_entity.id
_entity.type
_entity.pdbx_description
1 polymer ?
#
loop_
_entity_poly.entity_id
_entity_poly.type
_entity_poly.pdbx_seq_one_letter_code
_entity_poly.pdbx_strand_id
1 'polypeptide(L)'
;MTRKRLSPVTIAAIAVLSAASSLAPPTPTLAQDAPPRFSDDLFGSLRYRYVGPSRGGRVTAVAGHRAHPSTFYMGATGGGVWKTTDRGHNWRNISDGYFGTGSIGAIRVADSDPNIVYVSTGSDGIRSNVIIGDGVYKSTDAGETWQHLGLELTGNSGAVLIHPDNPDLVYVAAIGNPFAPNPDRGVYRSRDGGANWENVLFVSDSTGAVDLEFAPDDPNTVYASMWRGERKPWTIISGGLEGGIYISRDGGDTWSQATDGLPTGLRGQAPPDTGGVYRSDDRGATWRQVTDFQPILNRPFYYMNLEGHPTDPDILWGMAEGHWMSTDGGRSWQPRSTPHGDNHDLWINPDNPDIMVQSNDGGANVSIDGGQTWSTQLNQPTAELYQDNSTISVPSLPERSEPGGPQSAWESHGGCETGPVVPKPGDPDIVYANCKGRFGLYNRRTGQEQHYYVGMANLYGHNPKDLEYRFQRVVPIHVSPHDPNKVYHGSQFVHVTTNGGQRWETISPDLTAFTPETQVVSGHPITLDVTGEEHFSVLYDIQESVLEPGVIWAGANDGPVHVTRDGGANWDDVTPPGIGPYGRVQTIEVSHHDPAKAYVAILRYQLGDFAPYTYRTEDYGATWTRITTGENGGLLYLGTEFGMFISFDDGGTWQPFQLNLPVTPVTDMKVVHGDLVLSTMGRGFWIMDNLTPLHELDDRVASASAHLYEIRDVHRLRYGGGFGGRGGVRPSYPQAGAQIDYVLSDAVTGPLTLDIVDAEGVLVRSISNQGPGEYTVPAEPGMREWRLERFGTPRLPDGAGTHRFTWDLSHPGPWAPNPGRSGRGGPMVPPGTYTARLSAGDWSASRTFEVMLDPRVAAEGIDEGLVRRQVDFALEVRDALSEARLAVHRIEEARERGGGELASEIEAVEKELVSEPRRYSRPMLVDQLQYLRGAIPMMRERGGGAIVFVSSVFGREKGGPGLSIYNTTKSALISAAGIMALELAKDGIRVNCVAPGSIRFEGGSWDKRVKADPDGMRAFVQANLPLGRFGRAGEVGDVVAFLASERASLITGACIAVDGAQGKSLV
;
A
#
# COMPACT_ATOMS: atom_id res chain seq x y z
N MET A 1 -25.03 -33.90 -79.64
CA MET A 1 -25.47 -33.79 -81.05
C MET A 1 -25.78 -32.34 -81.36
N THR A 2 -25.06 -31.78 -82.35
CA THR A 2 -25.45 -30.72 -83.31
C THR A 2 -26.26 -29.50 -82.86
N ARG A 3 -25.94 -28.24 -83.21
CA ARG A 3 -24.82 -27.61 -83.94
C ARG A 3 -25.15 -26.09 -84.02
N LYS A 4 -24.09 -25.27 -84.19
CA LYS A 4 -24.02 -23.89 -84.76
C LYS A 4 -24.09 -22.67 -83.82
N ARG A 5 -22.90 -22.14 -83.46
CA ARG A 5 -22.22 -20.93 -84.00
C ARG A 5 -23.15 -19.78 -84.43
N LEU A 6 -22.96 -18.50 -84.09
CA LEU A 6 -21.76 -17.63 -84.08
C LEU A 6 -22.07 -16.29 -83.35
N SER A 7 -21.02 -15.56 -82.98
CA SER A 7 -20.95 -14.18 -82.46
C SER A 7 -21.15 -13.10 -83.56
N PRO A 8 -20.83 -11.79 -83.42
CA PRO A 8 -20.50 -10.95 -82.24
C PRO A 8 -21.08 -9.49 -82.23
N VAL A 9 -20.83 -8.79 -81.10
CA VAL A 9 -20.48 -7.33 -80.97
C VAL A 9 -21.58 -6.24 -80.95
N THR A 10 -21.81 -5.74 -79.72
CA THR A 10 -21.67 -4.34 -79.22
C THR A 10 -22.73 -3.26 -79.52
N ILE A 11 -23.34 -2.70 -78.46
CA ILE A 11 -23.11 -1.36 -77.85
C ILE A 11 -24.35 -0.94 -77.00
N ALA A 12 -24.08 -0.57 -75.75
CA ALA A 12 -24.77 0.36 -74.85
C ALA A 12 -26.12 0.04 -74.16
N ALA A 13 -26.09 0.42 -72.87
CA ALA A 13 -27.12 1.05 -72.04
C ALA A 13 -28.18 0.18 -71.32
N ILE A 14 -28.06 0.12 -69.97
CA ILE A 14 -28.98 0.68 -68.94
C ILE A 14 -28.80 -0.07 -67.60
N ALA A 15 -28.56 0.72 -66.53
CA ALA A 15 -28.82 0.51 -65.09
C ALA A 15 -28.29 -0.73 -64.32
N VAL A 16 -27.74 -0.45 -63.12
CA VAL A 16 -27.81 -1.17 -61.81
C VAL A 16 -26.70 -0.55 -60.92
N LEU A 17 -27.00 0.31 -59.95
CA LEU A 17 -27.29 0.04 -58.51
C LEU A 17 -26.32 -0.95 -57.82
N SER A 18 -25.92 -0.64 -56.59
CA SER A 18 -25.14 -1.44 -55.63
C SER A 18 -23.63 -1.62 -55.88
N ALA A 19 -22.82 -0.75 -55.26
CA ALA A 19 -21.54 -1.07 -54.58
C ALA A 19 -20.85 0.23 -54.10
N ALA A 20 -21.35 0.81 -53.01
CA ALA A 20 -20.58 1.73 -52.19
C ALA A 20 -20.40 1.04 -50.84
N SER A 21 -19.31 0.29 -50.71
CA SER A 21 -18.95 -0.40 -49.47
C SER A 21 -18.59 0.65 -48.43
N SER A 22 -19.47 0.83 -47.44
CA SER A 22 -19.21 1.54 -46.20
C SER A 22 -18.06 0.85 -45.46
N LEU A 23 -16.90 1.50 -45.39
CA LEU A 23 -15.88 1.20 -44.40
C LEU A 23 -16.41 1.68 -43.05
N ALA A 24 -17.20 0.85 -42.38
CA ALA A 24 -17.42 1.00 -40.94
C ALA A 24 -16.08 0.74 -40.24
N PRO A 25 -15.72 1.50 -39.19
CA PRO A 25 -14.58 1.16 -38.35
C PRO A 25 -14.79 -0.26 -37.80
N PRO A 26 -13.72 -1.07 -37.66
CA PRO A 26 -13.84 -2.38 -37.07
C PRO A 26 -14.44 -2.24 -35.67
N THR A 27 -15.60 -2.87 -35.46
CA THR A 27 -16.09 -3.13 -34.11
C THR A 27 -14.98 -3.90 -33.39
N PRO A 28 -14.53 -3.50 -32.19
CA PRO A 28 -13.59 -4.32 -31.43
C PRO A 28 -14.31 -5.61 -31.07
N THR A 29 -14.13 -6.64 -31.90
CA THR A 29 -14.33 -8.03 -31.48
C THR A 29 -13.33 -8.26 -30.37
N LEU A 30 -13.79 -8.21 -29.11
CA LEU A 30 -13.12 -8.86 -28.00
C LEU A 30 -12.74 -10.25 -28.50
N ALA A 31 -11.44 -10.54 -28.48
CA ALA A 31 -10.95 -11.86 -28.86
C ALA A 31 -11.75 -12.89 -28.05
N GLN A 32 -12.18 -13.98 -28.68
CA GLN A 32 -12.71 -15.11 -27.92
C GLN A 32 -11.63 -15.53 -26.93
N ASP A 33 -11.89 -15.33 -25.64
CA ASP A 33 -10.97 -15.71 -24.57
C ASP A 33 -10.61 -17.19 -24.74
N ALA A 34 -9.34 -17.46 -25.04
CA ALA A 34 -8.81 -18.79 -24.89
C ALA A 34 -9.01 -19.19 -23.42
N PRO A 35 -9.43 -20.44 -23.12
CA PRO A 35 -9.62 -20.85 -21.74
C PRO A 35 -8.32 -20.64 -20.95
N PRO A 36 -8.39 -20.18 -19.69
CA PRO A 36 -7.21 -20.00 -18.87
C PRO A 36 -6.44 -21.32 -18.77
N ARG A 37 -5.11 -21.26 -18.79
CA ARG A 37 -4.27 -22.46 -18.72
C ARG A 37 -4.42 -23.16 -17.37
N PHE A 38 -4.51 -22.38 -16.30
CA PHE A 38 -4.76 -22.87 -14.94
C PHE A 38 -5.95 -22.13 -14.32
N SER A 39 -6.73 -22.81 -13.48
CA SER A 39 -7.84 -22.17 -12.76
C SER A 39 -7.34 -21.27 -11.62
N ASP A 40 -8.05 -20.19 -11.35
CA ASP A 40 -7.67 -19.17 -10.37
C ASP A 40 -7.63 -19.70 -8.92
N ASP A 41 -8.30 -20.82 -8.61
CA ASP A 41 -8.25 -21.47 -7.30
C ASP A 41 -6.83 -21.98 -6.94
N LEU A 42 -6.03 -22.30 -7.95
CA LEU A 42 -4.62 -22.73 -7.83
C LEU A 42 -3.65 -21.62 -7.45
N PHE A 43 -4.11 -20.37 -7.37
CA PHE A 43 -3.31 -19.24 -6.87
C PHE A 43 -4.13 -18.14 -6.18
N GLY A 44 -5.44 -18.36 -5.95
CA GLY A 44 -6.35 -17.39 -5.34
C GLY A 44 -6.06 -17.04 -3.88
N SER A 45 -5.18 -17.78 -3.20
CA SER A 45 -4.68 -17.39 -1.87
C SER A 45 -3.64 -16.28 -1.91
N LEU A 46 -3.01 -16.06 -3.06
CA LEU A 46 -2.07 -14.95 -3.26
C LEU A 46 -2.85 -13.64 -3.18
N ARG A 47 -2.20 -12.63 -2.58
CA ARG A 47 -2.80 -11.30 -2.42
C ARG A 47 -1.75 -10.23 -2.61
N TYR A 48 -2.17 -9.15 -3.26
CA TYR A 48 -1.43 -7.91 -3.29
C TYR A 48 -1.66 -7.16 -1.97
N ARG A 49 -0.60 -6.81 -1.26
CA ARG A 49 -0.69 -5.90 -0.11
C ARG A 49 -0.27 -4.50 -0.53
N TYR A 50 -1.11 -3.53 -0.21
CA TYR A 50 -0.76 -2.13 -0.33
C TYR A 50 0.30 -1.76 0.69
N VAL A 51 1.38 -1.09 0.26
CA VAL A 51 2.52 -0.73 1.11
C VAL A 51 2.77 0.78 1.22
N GLY A 52 1.89 1.59 0.63
CA GLY A 52 1.93 3.05 0.74
C GLY A 52 2.40 3.75 -0.54
N PRO A 53 2.57 5.09 -0.49
CA PRO A 53 2.27 5.94 0.66
C PRO A 53 0.77 6.24 0.77
N SER A 54 0.29 6.46 2.01
CA SER A 54 -1.09 6.95 2.23
C SER A 54 -1.18 8.45 2.02
N ARG A 55 -0.73 8.91 0.85
CA ARG A 55 -0.68 10.30 0.42
C ARG A 55 -1.55 10.50 -0.82
N GLY A 56 -2.31 11.60 -0.84
CA GLY A 56 -3.16 11.96 -1.97
C GLY A 56 -2.35 12.26 -3.23
N GLY A 57 -2.85 11.75 -4.36
CA GLY A 57 -2.46 12.17 -5.71
C GLY A 57 -3.59 12.96 -6.36
N ARG A 58 -3.52 13.21 -7.67
CA ARG A 58 -4.41 14.17 -8.35
C ARG A 58 -5.88 13.79 -8.28
N VAL A 59 -6.67 14.79 -7.91
CA VAL A 59 -8.13 14.75 -7.85
C VAL A 59 -8.68 15.91 -8.65
N THR A 60 -9.57 15.62 -9.60
CA THR A 60 -10.18 16.62 -10.50
C THR A 60 -11.67 16.83 -10.24
N ALA A 61 -12.30 15.99 -9.42
CA ALA A 61 -13.72 16.10 -9.12
C ALA A 61 -13.99 15.98 -7.62
N VAL A 62 -14.80 16.88 -7.07
CA VAL A 62 -15.30 16.80 -5.69
C VAL A 62 -16.80 17.09 -5.63
N ALA A 63 -17.46 16.52 -4.64
CA ALA A 63 -18.86 16.81 -4.38
C ALA A 63 -19.18 16.75 -2.89
N GLY A 64 -20.15 17.56 -2.47
CA GLY A 64 -20.78 17.49 -1.15
C GLY A 64 -22.30 17.49 -1.29
N HIS A 65 -22.99 17.50 -0.14
CA HIS A 65 -24.44 17.68 -0.12
C HIS A 65 -24.85 18.58 1.04
N ARG A 66 -25.75 19.53 0.78
CA ARG A 66 -26.19 20.57 1.73
C ARG A 66 -26.69 20.01 3.07
N ALA A 67 -27.45 18.91 3.02
CA ALA A 67 -28.02 18.25 4.20
C ALA A 67 -27.00 17.38 4.99
N HIS A 68 -25.81 17.11 4.45
CA HIS A 68 -24.81 16.24 5.06
C HIS A 68 -23.44 16.94 5.16
N PRO A 69 -23.29 17.94 6.04
CA PRO A 69 -22.12 18.81 6.13
C PRO A 69 -20.81 18.13 6.57
N SER A 70 -20.81 16.82 6.78
CA SER A 70 -19.60 16.03 7.07
C SER A 70 -19.28 15.01 5.97
N THR A 71 -20.12 14.90 4.94
CA THR A 71 -19.98 13.92 3.86
C THR A 71 -19.51 14.59 2.58
N PHE A 72 -18.41 14.07 2.03
CA PHE A 72 -17.83 14.54 0.78
C PHE A 72 -17.33 13.38 -0.04
N TYR A 73 -17.26 13.60 -1.35
CA TYR A 73 -16.77 12.66 -2.35
C TYR A 73 -15.59 13.29 -3.09
N MET A 74 -14.63 12.46 -3.47
CA MET A 74 -13.55 12.84 -4.38
C MET A 74 -13.38 11.81 -5.49
N GLY A 75 -13.10 12.29 -6.69
CA GLY A 75 -12.78 11.50 -7.88
C GLY A 75 -11.31 11.70 -8.24
N ALA A 76 -10.50 10.65 -8.07
CA ALA A 76 -9.10 10.68 -8.45
C ALA A 76 -8.92 10.39 -9.95
N THR A 77 -7.81 10.85 -10.55
CA THR A 77 -7.57 10.65 -11.99
C THR A 77 -7.16 9.24 -12.37
N GLY A 78 -6.73 8.41 -11.41
CA GLY A 78 -6.45 6.98 -11.61
C GLY A 78 -6.74 6.10 -10.37
N GLY A 79 -7.41 6.68 -9.37
CA GLY A 79 -7.62 6.07 -8.05
C GLY A 79 -9.08 5.77 -7.70
N GLY A 80 -10.02 6.04 -8.60
CA GLY A 80 -11.45 5.82 -8.41
C GLY A 80 -12.14 6.84 -7.51
N VAL A 81 -13.32 6.48 -6.99
CA VAL A 81 -14.17 7.34 -6.17
C VAL A 81 -13.98 7.03 -4.69
N TRP A 82 -13.83 8.08 -3.88
CA TRP A 82 -13.66 7.99 -2.44
C TRP A 82 -14.67 8.85 -1.71
N LYS A 83 -15.05 8.39 -0.52
CA LYS A 83 -16.01 9.07 0.37
C LYS A 83 -15.41 9.29 1.75
N THR A 84 -15.68 10.45 2.32
CA THR A 84 -15.49 10.74 3.75
C THR A 84 -16.84 11.04 4.39
N THR A 85 -16.98 10.75 5.68
CA THR A 85 -18.16 11.12 6.51
C THR A 85 -17.76 11.88 7.78
N ASP A 86 -16.48 12.24 7.87
CA ASP A 86 -15.85 12.89 9.02
C ASP A 86 -14.98 14.06 8.58
N ARG A 87 -15.39 14.77 7.51
CA ARG A 87 -14.76 16.02 7.04
C ARG A 87 -13.30 15.85 6.63
N GLY A 88 -13.01 14.77 5.91
CA GLY A 88 -11.69 14.53 5.31
C GLY A 88 -10.65 13.93 6.27
N HIS A 89 -11.05 13.51 7.48
CA HIS A 89 -10.15 12.79 8.38
C HIS A 89 -9.90 11.34 7.94
N ASN A 90 -10.91 10.67 7.38
CA ASN A 90 -10.80 9.34 6.80
C ASN A 90 -11.53 9.28 5.45
N TRP A 91 -10.86 8.66 4.47
CA TRP A 91 -11.39 8.43 3.12
C TRP A 91 -11.50 6.93 2.85
N ARG A 92 -12.65 6.47 2.37
CA ARG A 92 -12.88 5.08 1.93
C ARG A 92 -13.14 5.03 0.43
N ASN A 93 -12.51 4.09 -0.27
CA ASN A 93 -12.84 3.83 -1.65
C ASN A 93 -14.26 3.24 -1.72
N ILE A 94 -15.04 3.68 -2.70
CA ILE A 94 -16.41 3.23 -2.94
C ILE A 94 -16.66 2.77 -4.37
N SER A 95 -15.63 2.72 -5.23
CA SER A 95 -15.73 2.32 -6.64
C SER A 95 -15.12 0.94 -6.95
N ASP A 96 -14.18 0.47 -6.13
CA ASP A 96 -13.48 -0.80 -6.32
C ASP A 96 -14.50 -1.96 -6.37
N GLY A 97 -14.38 -2.82 -7.39
CA GLY A 97 -15.30 -3.93 -7.64
C GLY A 97 -16.52 -3.57 -8.51
N TYR A 98 -16.71 -2.29 -8.87
CA TYR A 98 -17.80 -1.84 -9.73
C TYR A 98 -17.33 -1.14 -11.02
N PHE A 99 -16.29 -0.31 -10.93
CA PHE A 99 -15.83 0.53 -12.05
C PHE A 99 -14.79 -0.19 -12.92
N GLY A 100 -14.88 -0.04 -14.25
CA GLY A 100 -13.90 -0.57 -15.21
C GLY A 100 -12.68 0.34 -15.44
N THR A 101 -12.64 1.53 -14.83
CA THR A 101 -11.53 2.49 -14.87
C THR A 101 -11.41 3.26 -13.56
N GLY A 102 -10.18 3.65 -13.21
CA GLY A 102 -9.89 4.49 -12.05
C GLY A 102 -9.98 6.00 -12.32
N SER A 103 -10.26 6.41 -13.56
CA SER A 103 -10.26 7.82 -13.99
C SER A 103 -11.62 8.45 -13.82
N ILE A 104 -11.72 9.48 -12.98
CA ILE A 104 -12.99 10.15 -12.69
C ILE A 104 -13.02 11.54 -13.32
N GLY A 105 -14.07 11.81 -14.10
CA GLY A 105 -14.33 13.09 -14.76
C GLY A 105 -15.11 14.04 -13.88
N ALA A 106 -16.29 13.62 -13.43
CA ALA A 106 -17.15 14.44 -12.59
C ALA A 106 -17.94 13.61 -11.58
N ILE A 107 -18.30 14.24 -10.47
CA ILE A 107 -19.18 13.68 -9.43
C ILE A 107 -20.27 14.71 -9.12
N ARG A 108 -21.52 14.27 -9.08
CA ARG A 108 -22.63 15.06 -8.52
C ARG A 108 -23.53 14.21 -7.63
N VAL A 109 -24.02 14.85 -6.57
CA VAL A 109 -25.03 14.30 -5.67
C VAL A 109 -26.34 15.04 -5.95
N ALA A 110 -27.45 14.32 -6.07
CA ALA A 110 -28.73 14.94 -6.35
C ALA A 110 -29.20 15.80 -5.16
N ASP A 111 -29.59 17.05 -5.42
CA ASP A 111 -30.13 17.96 -4.39
C ASP A 111 -31.44 17.43 -3.77
N SER A 112 -32.24 16.72 -4.57
CA SER A 112 -33.50 16.12 -4.13
C SER A 112 -33.33 14.91 -3.21
N ASP A 113 -32.22 14.17 -3.33
CA ASP A 113 -31.95 12.97 -2.56
C ASP A 113 -30.43 12.69 -2.46
N PRO A 114 -29.83 12.83 -1.26
CA PRO A 114 -28.40 12.62 -1.05
C PRO A 114 -27.90 11.18 -1.28
N ASN A 115 -28.81 10.21 -1.44
CA ASN A 115 -28.44 8.83 -1.76
C ASN A 115 -28.18 8.64 -3.26
N ILE A 116 -28.67 9.55 -4.10
CA ILE A 116 -28.48 9.46 -5.54
C ILE A 116 -27.20 10.19 -5.92
N VAL A 117 -26.23 9.42 -6.40
CA VAL A 117 -24.92 9.93 -6.82
C VAL A 117 -24.67 9.49 -8.26
N TYR A 118 -24.27 10.43 -9.11
CA TYR A 118 -23.81 10.15 -10.46
C TYR A 118 -22.33 10.45 -10.58
N VAL A 119 -21.62 9.58 -11.30
CA VAL A 119 -20.19 9.70 -11.58
C VAL A 119 -19.97 9.46 -13.06
N SER A 120 -19.32 10.39 -13.75
CA SER A 120 -18.79 10.16 -15.08
C SER A 120 -17.28 9.92 -15.00
N THR A 121 -16.77 9.03 -15.85
CA THR A 121 -15.36 8.65 -15.86
C THR A 121 -14.58 9.38 -16.97
N GLY A 122 -13.25 9.34 -16.85
CA GLY A 122 -12.31 10.02 -17.74
C GLY A 122 -12.16 11.52 -17.43
N SER A 123 -11.09 11.89 -16.73
CA SER A 123 -10.80 13.28 -16.32
C SER A 123 -10.75 14.27 -17.49
N ASP A 124 -11.28 15.47 -17.27
CA ASP A 124 -11.28 16.62 -18.19
C ASP A 124 -9.89 17.20 -18.47
N GLY A 125 -8.97 17.12 -17.51
CA GLY A 125 -7.57 17.50 -17.65
C GLY A 125 -6.78 16.56 -18.56
N ILE A 126 -6.94 16.69 -19.89
CA ILE A 126 -6.36 15.79 -20.92
C ILE A 126 -4.84 15.91 -21.08
N ARG A 127 -4.08 15.61 -20.03
CA ARG A 127 -2.62 15.58 -20.01
C ARG A 127 -2.05 14.44 -20.88
N SER A 128 -0.73 14.45 -21.11
CA SER A 128 0.02 13.41 -21.83
C SER A 128 -0.04 12.00 -21.23
N ASN A 129 -0.64 11.82 -20.07
CA ASN A 129 -0.83 10.56 -19.35
C ASN A 129 -2.27 10.41 -18.84
N VAL A 130 -3.23 11.10 -19.46
CA VAL A 130 -4.65 10.99 -19.10
C VAL A 130 -5.15 9.57 -19.34
N ILE A 131 -5.87 9.03 -18.35
CA ILE A 131 -6.54 7.73 -18.46
C ILE A 131 -7.93 7.94 -19.04
N ILE A 132 -8.31 7.08 -19.98
CA ILE A 132 -9.62 7.09 -20.62
C ILE A 132 -10.71 6.59 -19.66
N GLY A 133 -11.88 7.23 -19.71
CA GLY A 133 -13.07 6.76 -19.02
C GLY A 133 -13.80 5.65 -19.79
N ASP A 134 -14.79 5.07 -19.13
CA ASP A 134 -15.66 4.00 -19.60
C ASP A 134 -17.17 4.33 -19.41
N GLY A 135 -17.52 5.61 -19.26
CA GLY A 135 -18.90 6.08 -19.23
C GLY A 135 -19.39 6.53 -17.86
N VAL A 136 -20.67 6.26 -17.55
CA VAL A 136 -21.37 6.83 -16.39
C VAL A 136 -21.84 5.76 -15.43
N TYR A 137 -21.76 6.04 -14.13
CA TYR A 137 -22.22 5.20 -13.05
C TYR A 137 -23.21 5.95 -12.15
N LYS A 138 -24.21 5.23 -11.65
CA LYS A 138 -25.18 5.72 -10.66
C LYS A 138 -25.18 4.85 -9.42
N SER A 139 -25.26 5.50 -8.27
CA SER A 139 -25.62 4.88 -7.00
C SER A 139 -26.96 5.44 -6.51
N THR A 140 -27.72 4.62 -5.81
CA THR A 140 -28.98 4.99 -5.14
C THR A 140 -28.92 4.78 -3.62
N ASP A 141 -27.73 4.46 -3.10
CA ASP A 141 -27.44 4.18 -1.69
C ASP A 141 -26.17 4.93 -1.22
N ALA A 142 -25.93 6.11 -1.79
CA ALA A 142 -24.82 6.99 -1.46
C ALA A 142 -23.42 6.35 -1.66
N GLY A 143 -23.31 5.46 -2.65
CA GLY A 143 -22.07 4.82 -3.07
C GLY A 143 -21.76 3.49 -2.37
N GLU A 144 -22.75 2.78 -1.84
CA GLU A 144 -22.53 1.41 -1.35
C GLU A 144 -22.56 0.40 -2.50
N THR A 145 -23.44 0.63 -3.48
CA THR A 145 -23.53 -0.11 -4.74
C THR A 145 -23.63 0.84 -5.94
N TRP A 146 -23.22 0.34 -7.10
CA TRP A 146 -23.22 1.10 -8.35
C TRP A 146 -23.80 0.31 -9.52
N GLN A 147 -24.44 1.04 -10.43
CA GLN A 147 -24.89 0.57 -11.73
C GLN A 147 -24.18 1.36 -12.83
N HIS A 148 -23.62 0.66 -13.81
CA HIS A 148 -23.09 1.26 -15.03
C HIS A 148 -24.23 1.59 -16.01
N LEU A 149 -24.18 2.78 -16.62
CA LEU A 149 -25.27 3.40 -17.38
C LEU A 149 -24.92 3.64 -18.86
N GLY A 150 -23.85 3.05 -19.36
CA GLY A 150 -23.37 3.24 -20.73
C GLY A 150 -22.52 4.49 -20.94
N LEU A 151 -22.39 4.93 -22.19
CA LEU A 151 -21.49 6.00 -22.67
C LEU A 151 -20.00 5.62 -22.66
N GLU A 152 -19.69 4.35 -22.86
CA GLU A 152 -18.34 3.79 -22.83
C GLU A 152 -17.41 4.42 -23.87
N LEU A 153 -17.97 4.82 -25.01
CA LEU A 153 -17.23 5.39 -26.14
C LEU A 153 -16.97 6.89 -25.99
N THR A 154 -17.53 7.56 -24.97
CA THR A 154 -17.30 9.00 -24.77
C THR A 154 -15.89 9.31 -24.27
N GLY A 155 -15.14 8.32 -23.77
CA GLY A 155 -13.79 8.51 -23.28
C GLY A 155 -13.74 9.43 -22.05
N ASN A 156 -13.55 10.73 -22.25
CA ASN A 156 -13.44 11.69 -21.16
C ASN A 156 -14.69 12.57 -21.03
N SER A 157 -14.96 13.04 -19.82
CA SER A 157 -16.10 13.86 -19.45
C SER A 157 -15.70 14.92 -18.44
N GLY A 158 -16.31 16.10 -18.49
CA GLY A 158 -15.97 17.18 -17.56
C GLY A 158 -17.08 17.61 -16.62
N ALA A 159 -18.35 17.29 -16.92
CA ALA A 159 -19.44 17.58 -15.99
C ALA A 159 -20.56 16.54 -16.06
N VAL A 160 -21.21 16.35 -14.92
CA VAL A 160 -22.54 15.77 -14.80
C VAL A 160 -23.44 16.85 -14.22
N LEU A 161 -24.68 16.96 -14.69
CA LEU A 161 -25.72 17.78 -14.08
C LEU A 161 -26.93 16.93 -13.74
N ILE A 162 -27.52 17.19 -12.58
CA ILE A 162 -28.74 16.53 -12.11
C ILE A 162 -29.78 17.62 -11.88
N HIS A 163 -30.97 17.49 -12.47
CA HIS A 163 -32.04 18.46 -12.26
C HIS A 163 -32.43 18.53 -10.77
N PRO A 164 -32.53 19.73 -10.16
CA PRO A 164 -32.62 19.90 -8.71
C PRO A 164 -33.85 19.21 -8.08
N ASP A 165 -34.98 19.18 -8.81
CA ASP A 165 -36.23 18.56 -8.35
C ASP A 165 -36.51 17.18 -8.96
N ASN A 166 -35.66 16.68 -9.87
CA ASN A 166 -35.89 15.42 -10.59
C ASN A 166 -34.58 14.68 -10.86
N PRO A 167 -34.19 13.72 -10.02
CA PRO A 167 -32.90 13.04 -10.15
C PRO A 167 -32.81 12.11 -11.37
N ASP A 168 -33.92 11.87 -12.09
CA ASP A 168 -33.91 11.07 -13.33
C ASP A 168 -33.64 11.93 -14.58
N LEU A 169 -33.69 13.25 -14.48
CA LEU A 169 -33.29 14.17 -15.53
C LEU A 169 -31.83 14.58 -15.32
N VAL A 170 -30.94 13.96 -16.11
CA VAL A 170 -29.48 14.09 -15.97
C VAL A 170 -28.84 14.47 -17.30
N TYR A 171 -27.76 15.25 -17.23
CA TYR A 171 -26.94 15.62 -18.38
C TYR A 171 -25.47 15.26 -18.14
N VAL A 172 -24.75 14.97 -19.22
CA VAL A 172 -23.32 14.66 -19.21
C VAL A 172 -22.62 15.49 -20.28
N ALA A 173 -21.53 16.17 -19.90
CA ALA A 173 -20.61 16.82 -20.82
C ALA A 173 -19.57 15.80 -21.28
N ALA A 174 -19.78 15.24 -22.47
CA ALA A 174 -18.86 14.30 -23.09
C ALA A 174 -17.81 15.07 -23.91
N ILE A 175 -16.57 15.06 -23.43
CA ILE A 175 -15.42 15.65 -24.13
C ILE A 175 -15.08 14.79 -25.34
N GLY A 176 -15.11 13.46 -25.20
CA GLY A 176 -14.74 12.51 -26.24
C GLY A 176 -13.42 11.79 -25.98
N ASN A 177 -13.02 10.97 -26.94
CA ASN A 177 -11.72 10.31 -26.92
C ASN A 177 -10.61 11.36 -27.14
N PRO A 178 -9.69 11.59 -26.19
CA PRO A 178 -8.66 12.61 -26.36
C PRO A 178 -7.65 12.28 -27.45
N PHE A 179 -7.51 11.01 -27.86
CA PHE A 179 -6.44 10.56 -28.74
C PHE A 179 -6.83 10.46 -30.23
N ALA A 180 -8.14 10.39 -30.51
CA ALA A 180 -8.66 10.28 -31.87
C ALA A 180 -10.05 10.94 -32.03
N PRO A 181 -10.40 11.43 -33.23
CA PRO A 181 -11.76 11.85 -33.53
C PRO A 181 -12.78 10.72 -33.31
N ASN A 182 -13.92 11.04 -32.73
CA ASN A 182 -15.01 10.09 -32.48
C ASN A 182 -16.37 10.82 -32.43
N PRO A 183 -17.49 10.16 -32.81
CA PRO A 183 -18.81 10.79 -32.80
C PRO A 183 -19.42 10.91 -31.40
N ASP A 184 -18.89 10.18 -30.41
CA ASP A 184 -19.42 10.14 -29.04
C ASP A 184 -18.95 11.34 -28.21
N ARG A 185 -19.38 12.54 -28.62
CA ARG A 185 -19.05 13.83 -28.01
C ARG A 185 -20.28 14.69 -27.86
N GLY A 186 -20.20 15.70 -27.00
CA GLY A 186 -21.24 16.71 -26.85
C GLY A 186 -22.04 16.57 -25.56
N VAL A 187 -23.27 17.05 -25.57
CA VAL A 187 -24.15 17.01 -24.38
C VAL A 187 -25.09 15.84 -24.51
N TYR A 188 -24.97 14.89 -23.60
CA TYR A 188 -25.92 13.78 -23.47
C TYR A 188 -26.94 14.11 -22.39
N ARG A 189 -28.21 13.77 -22.63
CA ARG A 189 -29.31 13.92 -21.69
C ARG A 189 -30.01 12.58 -21.51
N SER A 190 -30.33 12.25 -20.26
CA SER A 190 -31.26 11.19 -19.91
C SER A 190 -32.48 11.77 -19.19
N ARG A 191 -33.65 11.18 -19.42
CA ARG A 191 -34.92 11.53 -18.75
C ARG A 191 -35.45 10.39 -17.89
N ASP A 192 -34.70 9.30 -17.77
CA ASP A 192 -35.07 8.06 -17.09
C ASP A 192 -33.93 7.56 -16.19
N GLY A 193 -33.14 8.49 -15.66
CA GLY A 193 -32.10 8.22 -14.68
C GLY A 193 -30.88 7.50 -15.24
N GLY A 194 -30.66 7.55 -16.55
CA GLY A 194 -29.50 6.99 -17.25
C GLY A 194 -29.76 5.66 -17.94
N ALA A 195 -31.02 5.20 -18.03
CA ALA A 195 -31.34 3.99 -18.77
C ALA A 195 -31.24 4.21 -20.29
N ASN A 196 -31.57 5.41 -20.76
CA ASN A 196 -31.39 5.84 -22.14
C ASN A 196 -30.75 7.24 -22.19
N TRP A 197 -29.94 7.46 -23.24
CA TRP A 197 -29.23 8.72 -23.48
C TRP A 197 -29.54 9.27 -24.87
N GLU A 198 -29.77 10.58 -24.93
CA GLU A 198 -29.94 11.36 -26.16
C GLU A 198 -28.80 12.36 -26.28
N ASN A 199 -28.11 12.39 -27.43
CA ASN A 199 -27.15 13.45 -27.72
C ASN A 199 -27.91 14.72 -28.18
N VAL A 200 -28.05 15.68 -27.27
CA VAL A 200 -28.87 16.88 -27.45
C VAL A 200 -28.07 18.09 -27.96
N LEU A 201 -26.74 18.03 -27.95
CA LEU A 201 -25.87 19.03 -28.57
C LEU A 201 -24.59 18.37 -29.10
N PHE A 202 -24.44 18.32 -30.41
CA PHE A 202 -23.25 17.84 -31.09
C PHE A 202 -22.69 18.92 -32.03
N VAL A 203 -21.37 19.17 -31.95
CA VAL A 203 -20.69 20.15 -32.81
C VAL A 203 -19.90 19.45 -33.91
N SER A 204 -18.97 18.56 -33.55
CA SER A 204 -18.18 17.76 -34.49
C SER A 204 -17.52 16.56 -33.78
N ASP A 205 -16.86 15.68 -34.54
CA ASP A 205 -16.14 14.51 -34.01
C ASP A 205 -14.84 14.84 -33.26
N SER A 206 -14.51 16.12 -33.17
CA SER A 206 -13.29 16.66 -32.55
C SER A 206 -13.59 17.73 -31.50
N THR A 207 -14.85 18.15 -31.34
CA THR A 207 -15.29 19.18 -30.38
C THR A 207 -16.34 18.59 -29.44
N GLY A 208 -16.01 18.48 -28.16
CA GLY A 208 -16.90 17.95 -27.12
C GLY A 208 -17.35 19.00 -26.12
N ALA A 209 -18.27 18.61 -25.24
CA ALA A 209 -18.70 19.44 -24.11
C ALA A 209 -17.75 19.20 -22.94
N VAL A 210 -17.15 20.26 -22.41
CA VAL A 210 -16.23 20.19 -21.26
C VAL A 210 -16.92 20.53 -19.95
N ASP A 211 -17.93 21.39 -19.98
CA ASP A 211 -18.62 21.83 -18.76
C ASP A 211 -20.09 22.17 -19.05
N LEU A 212 -20.94 22.03 -18.02
CA LEU A 212 -22.37 22.28 -18.06
C LEU A 212 -22.83 22.93 -16.77
N GLU A 213 -23.67 23.97 -16.88
CA GLU A 213 -24.29 24.59 -15.70
C GLU A 213 -25.77 24.92 -15.92
N PHE A 214 -26.58 24.82 -14.85
CA PHE A 214 -27.96 25.33 -14.84
C PHE A 214 -27.98 26.81 -14.48
N ALA A 215 -28.98 27.56 -14.97
CA ALA A 215 -29.32 28.80 -14.30
C ALA A 215 -29.89 28.47 -12.90
N PRO A 216 -29.38 29.10 -11.83
CA PRO A 216 -29.74 28.73 -10.45
C PRO A 216 -31.23 28.98 -10.12
N ASP A 217 -31.89 29.85 -10.87
CA ASP A 217 -33.31 30.20 -10.72
C ASP A 217 -34.22 29.58 -11.80
N ASP A 218 -33.67 28.85 -12.76
CA ASP A 218 -34.41 28.23 -13.87
C ASP A 218 -33.64 27.05 -14.49
N PRO A 219 -33.85 25.81 -14.02
CA PRO A 219 -33.12 24.63 -14.52
C PRO A 219 -33.50 24.22 -15.95
N ASN A 220 -34.43 24.90 -16.63
CA ASN A 220 -34.62 24.74 -18.08
C ASN A 220 -33.58 25.53 -18.91
N THR A 221 -32.98 26.55 -18.30
CA THR A 221 -31.86 27.26 -18.90
C THR A 221 -30.57 26.50 -18.59
N VAL A 222 -29.93 25.97 -19.63
CA VAL A 222 -28.69 25.16 -19.52
C VAL A 222 -27.60 25.83 -20.35
N TYR A 223 -26.43 26.00 -19.75
CA TYR A 223 -25.23 26.52 -20.40
C TYR A 223 -24.28 25.35 -20.68
N ALA A 224 -23.67 25.32 -21.86
CA ALA A 224 -22.68 24.32 -22.25
C ALA A 224 -21.43 24.98 -22.82
N SER A 225 -20.27 24.56 -22.33
CA SER A 225 -18.97 24.96 -22.89
C SER A 225 -18.46 23.89 -23.83
N MET A 226 -18.24 24.26 -25.10
CA MET A 226 -17.78 23.34 -26.15
C MET A 226 -16.32 23.61 -26.50
N TRP A 227 -15.47 22.58 -26.46
CA TRP A 227 -14.03 22.69 -26.63
C TRP A 227 -13.46 21.59 -27.54
N ARG A 228 -12.50 21.99 -28.38
CA ARG A 228 -11.67 21.07 -29.16
C ARG A 228 -10.40 20.75 -28.37
N GLY A 229 -10.38 19.59 -27.73
CA GLY A 229 -9.22 19.03 -27.05
C GLY A 229 -8.80 17.71 -27.69
N GLU A 230 -7.55 17.64 -28.17
CA GLU A 230 -6.96 16.41 -28.72
C GLU A 230 -5.49 16.31 -28.28
N ARG A 231 -5.10 15.14 -27.77
CA ARG A 231 -3.75 14.83 -27.28
C ARG A 231 -3.05 13.88 -28.24
N LYS A 232 -1.83 14.25 -28.62
CA LYS A 232 -0.87 13.39 -29.34
C LYS A 232 0.36 13.16 -28.46
N PRO A 233 1.20 12.16 -28.78
CA PRO A 233 2.44 11.94 -28.02
C PRO A 233 3.38 13.16 -27.97
N TRP A 234 3.38 13.99 -29.01
CA TRP A 234 4.29 15.12 -29.18
C TRP A 234 3.64 16.51 -29.04
N THR A 235 2.31 16.59 -28.86
CA THR A 235 1.61 17.88 -28.73
C THR A 235 0.21 17.73 -28.15
N ILE A 236 -0.34 18.83 -27.65
CA ILE A 236 -1.79 19.03 -27.48
C ILE A 236 -2.32 20.02 -28.51
N ILE A 237 -3.45 19.65 -29.09
CA ILE A 237 -4.32 20.54 -29.85
C ILE A 237 -5.39 21.04 -28.90
N SER A 238 -5.24 22.29 -28.45
CA SER A 238 -6.18 22.93 -27.53
C SER A 238 -6.79 24.16 -28.22
N GLY A 239 -8.04 23.99 -28.65
CA GLY A 239 -8.83 25.03 -29.31
C GLY A 239 -8.96 24.89 -30.83
N GLY A 240 -9.92 25.62 -31.38
CA GLY A 240 -10.32 25.55 -32.79
C GLY A 240 -11.28 26.67 -33.17
N LEU A 241 -11.73 26.70 -34.42
CA LEU A 241 -12.70 27.70 -34.90
C LEU A 241 -14.14 27.34 -34.47
N GLU A 242 -14.38 26.06 -34.17
CA GLU A 242 -15.63 25.54 -33.62
C GLU A 242 -15.62 25.62 -32.07
N GLY A 243 -16.76 25.40 -31.44
CA GLY A 243 -16.91 25.39 -29.97
C GLY A 243 -17.46 26.70 -29.38
N GLY A 244 -17.09 27.02 -28.15
CA GLY A 244 -17.58 28.18 -27.40
C GLY A 244 -18.81 27.88 -26.53
N ILE A 245 -19.49 28.93 -26.06
CA ILE A 245 -20.61 28.82 -25.13
C ILE A 245 -21.93 28.66 -25.89
N TYR A 246 -22.71 27.65 -25.53
CA TYR A 246 -24.06 27.40 -26.03
C TYR A 246 -25.07 27.50 -24.89
N ILE A 247 -26.26 28.01 -25.21
CA ILE A 247 -27.33 28.23 -24.25
C ILE A 247 -28.60 27.59 -24.78
N SER A 248 -29.17 26.70 -23.98
CA SER A 248 -30.53 26.20 -24.11
C SER A 248 -31.45 26.96 -23.16
N ARG A 249 -32.71 27.16 -23.55
CA ARG A 249 -33.76 27.76 -22.71
C ARG A 249 -34.96 26.84 -22.52
N ASP A 250 -34.88 25.60 -22.98
CA ASP A 250 -35.97 24.62 -23.00
C ASP A 250 -35.53 23.22 -22.51
N GLY A 251 -34.52 23.17 -21.64
CA GLY A 251 -34.02 21.92 -21.07
C GLY A 251 -33.21 21.07 -22.06
N GLY A 252 -32.61 21.70 -23.06
CA GLY A 252 -31.66 21.09 -24.00
C GLY A 252 -32.30 20.63 -25.30
N ASP A 253 -33.59 20.90 -25.54
CA ASP A 253 -34.24 20.53 -26.80
C ASP A 253 -33.76 21.43 -27.96
N THR A 254 -33.43 22.70 -27.69
CA THR A 254 -32.80 23.61 -28.64
C THR A 254 -31.65 24.40 -28.03
N TRP A 255 -30.64 24.69 -28.86
CA TRP A 255 -29.41 25.38 -28.45
C TRP A 255 -29.10 26.56 -29.35
N SER A 256 -28.60 27.64 -28.74
CA SER A 256 -28.11 28.83 -29.43
C SER A 256 -26.70 29.16 -28.97
N GLN A 257 -25.80 29.50 -29.90
CA GLN A 257 -24.44 29.87 -29.56
C GLN A 257 -24.39 31.33 -29.08
N ALA A 258 -23.78 31.59 -27.93
CA ALA A 258 -23.51 32.94 -27.45
C ALA A 258 -22.30 33.54 -28.19
N THR A 259 -22.47 34.75 -28.71
CA THR A 259 -21.42 35.46 -29.48
C THR A 259 -21.29 36.94 -29.13
N ASP A 260 -22.33 37.60 -28.61
CA ASP A 260 -22.30 39.03 -28.31
C ASP A 260 -21.41 39.33 -27.10
N GLY A 261 -20.34 40.09 -27.34
CA GLY A 261 -19.32 40.41 -26.34
C GLY A 261 -18.32 39.28 -26.04
N LEU A 262 -18.44 38.11 -26.69
CA LEU A 262 -17.46 37.02 -26.63
C LEU A 262 -16.55 37.01 -27.88
N PRO A 263 -15.32 36.49 -27.76
CA PRO A 263 -14.44 36.28 -28.91
C PRO A 263 -15.04 35.30 -29.94
N THR A 264 -15.10 35.69 -31.22
CA THR A 264 -15.72 34.90 -32.31
C THR A 264 -14.72 34.17 -33.22
N GLY A 265 -13.43 34.37 -33.01
CA GLY A 265 -12.36 33.77 -33.80
C GLY A 265 -11.97 32.39 -33.28
N LEU A 266 -10.67 32.20 -33.03
CA LEU A 266 -10.15 30.99 -32.42
C LEU A 266 -10.66 30.86 -30.98
N ARG A 267 -11.33 29.74 -30.66
CA ARG A 267 -11.95 29.42 -29.37
C ARG A 267 -11.15 28.34 -28.64
N GLY A 268 -11.09 28.41 -27.31
CA GLY A 268 -10.22 27.57 -26.45
C GLY A 268 -9.22 28.38 -25.64
N GLN A 269 -8.86 29.57 -26.13
CA GLN A 269 -8.33 30.75 -25.41
C GLN A 269 -8.38 31.91 -26.41
N ALA A 270 -8.73 33.11 -25.96
CA ALA A 270 -8.77 34.28 -26.84
C ALA A 270 -7.37 34.94 -26.94
N PRO A 271 -7.05 35.70 -28.01
CA PRO A 271 -5.79 36.46 -28.14
C PRO A 271 -5.39 37.17 -26.83
N PRO A 272 -4.09 37.49 -26.58
CA PRO A 272 -3.62 38.06 -25.30
C PRO A 272 -4.48 39.24 -24.79
N ASP A 273 -4.99 40.06 -25.70
CA ASP A 273 -5.78 41.26 -25.46
C ASP A 273 -7.27 40.97 -25.14
N THR A 274 -7.71 39.73 -25.30
CA THR A 274 -9.10 39.26 -25.20
C THR A 274 -9.23 37.98 -24.36
N GLY A 275 -8.13 37.39 -23.89
CA GLY A 275 -8.15 36.25 -22.96
C GLY A 275 -8.50 36.71 -21.55
N GLY A 276 -9.41 36.02 -20.87
CA GLY A 276 -9.80 36.42 -19.53
C GLY A 276 -11.12 35.85 -19.04
N VAL A 277 -11.56 36.37 -17.90
CA VAL A 277 -12.88 36.07 -17.34
C VAL A 277 -13.90 36.98 -17.99
N TYR A 278 -15.00 36.39 -18.46
CA TYR A 278 -16.14 37.09 -19.04
C TYR A 278 -17.35 36.93 -18.12
N ARG A 279 -18.14 38.00 -17.99
CA ARG A 279 -19.36 38.01 -17.18
C ARG A 279 -20.55 38.48 -18.01
N SER A 280 -21.66 37.80 -17.83
CA SER A 280 -22.99 38.21 -18.28
C SER A 280 -23.90 38.43 -17.06
N ASP A 281 -24.71 39.49 -17.08
CA ASP A 281 -25.72 39.76 -16.05
C ASP A 281 -27.16 39.63 -16.61
N ASP A 282 -27.31 39.15 -17.85
CA ASP A 282 -28.57 39.07 -18.59
C ASP A 282 -28.84 37.65 -19.13
N ARG A 283 -28.44 36.64 -18.36
CA ARG A 283 -28.57 35.20 -18.69
C ARG A 283 -27.85 34.79 -19.98
N GLY A 284 -26.67 35.34 -20.21
CA GLY A 284 -25.79 35.00 -21.33
C GLY A 284 -26.16 35.67 -22.65
N ALA A 285 -27.06 36.66 -22.66
CA ALA A 285 -27.42 37.38 -23.89
C ALA A 285 -26.30 38.33 -24.34
N THR A 286 -25.66 39.05 -23.40
CA THR A 286 -24.47 39.86 -23.64
C THR A 286 -23.38 39.55 -22.63
N TRP A 287 -22.13 39.57 -23.08
CA TRP A 287 -20.94 39.32 -22.26
C TRP A 287 -20.00 40.52 -22.26
N ARG A 288 -19.18 40.63 -21.22
CA ARG A 288 -18.06 41.56 -21.18
C ARG A 288 -16.88 40.94 -20.46
N GLN A 289 -15.67 41.23 -20.92
CA GLN A 289 -14.45 40.85 -20.20
C GLN A 289 -14.37 41.68 -18.90
N VAL A 290 -14.15 41.01 -17.78
CA VAL A 290 -13.99 41.66 -16.46
C VAL A 290 -12.54 41.73 -16.01
N THR A 291 -11.69 40.79 -16.45
CA THR A 291 -10.26 40.75 -16.12
C THR A 291 -9.49 39.92 -17.15
N ASP A 292 -8.20 40.20 -17.27
CA ASP A 292 -7.18 39.46 -18.02
C ASP A 292 -6.08 38.90 -17.11
N PHE A 293 -6.40 38.75 -15.81
CA PHE A 293 -5.47 38.34 -14.76
C PHE A 293 -4.76 37.01 -15.09
N GLN A 294 -3.50 37.10 -15.52
CA GLN A 294 -2.75 35.96 -16.06
C GLN A 294 -2.64 34.73 -15.14
N PRO A 295 -2.50 34.86 -13.80
CA PRO A 295 -2.36 33.69 -12.94
C PRO A 295 -3.55 32.72 -12.90
N ILE A 296 -4.72 33.11 -13.40
CA ILE A 296 -5.87 32.20 -13.59
C ILE A 296 -6.04 31.74 -15.04
N LEU A 297 -5.09 32.07 -15.94
CA LEU A 297 -5.14 31.78 -17.38
C LEU A 297 -3.93 30.97 -17.89
N ASN A 298 -3.08 30.46 -16.99
CA ASN A 298 -1.74 29.98 -17.32
C ASN A 298 -1.70 28.61 -18.04
N ARG A 299 -2.71 27.73 -17.86
CA ARG A 299 -2.73 26.37 -18.46
C ARG A 299 -4.15 25.81 -18.75
N PRO A 300 -4.91 26.42 -19.68
CA PRO A 300 -6.35 26.20 -19.90
C PRO A 300 -6.84 24.77 -20.09
N PHE A 301 -6.05 23.90 -20.72
CA PHE A 301 -6.47 22.50 -20.95
C PHE A 301 -6.39 21.64 -19.68
N TYR A 302 -5.69 22.14 -18.65
CA TYR A 302 -5.37 21.40 -17.43
C TYR A 302 -6.08 21.98 -16.21
N TYR A 303 -6.22 23.30 -16.15
CA TYR A 303 -7.10 24.01 -15.22
C TYR A 303 -7.64 25.26 -15.93
N MET A 304 -8.82 25.73 -15.54
CA MET A 304 -9.27 27.13 -15.66
C MET A 304 -10.66 27.28 -15.05
N ASN A 305 -10.89 26.57 -13.94
CA ASN A 305 -12.23 26.42 -13.38
C ASN A 305 -12.57 27.65 -12.53
N LEU A 306 -13.85 28.04 -12.55
CA LEU A 306 -14.38 29.16 -11.78
C LEU A 306 -15.59 28.67 -10.98
N GLU A 307 -15.58 28.92 -9.68
CA GLU A 307 -16.70 28.58 -8.79
C GLU A 307 -17.28 29.87 -8.18
N GLY A 308 -18.59 30.04 -8.27
CA GLY A 308 -19.29 31.17 -7.69
C GLY A 308 -19.68 30.93 -6.24
N HIS A 309 -19.61 31.95 -5.40
CA HIS A 309 -20.13 31.81 -4.04
C HIS A 309 -21.67 31.69 -4.06
N PRO A 310 -22.26 30.69 -3.36
CA PRO A 310 -23.67 30.32 -3.53
C PRO A 310 -24.66 31.40 -3.10
N THR A 311 -24.23 32.36 -2.29
CA THR A 311 -25.10 33.45 -1.79
C THR A 311 -24.61 34.85 -2.13
N ASP A 312 -23.47 34.99 -2.83
CA ASP A 312 -22.91 36.31 -3.18
C ASP A 312 -22.28 36.26 -4.59
N PRO A 313 -22.94 36.83 -5.61
CA PRO A 313 -22.48 36.75 -6.99
C PRO A 313 -21.19 37.54 -7.28
N ASP A 314 -20.71 38.37 -6.35
CA ASP A 314 -19.45 39.10 -6.51
C ASP A 314 -18.25 38.36 -5.91
N ILE A 315 -18.48 37.24 -5.20
CA ILE A 315 -17.40 36.38 -4.71
C ILE A 315 -17.19 35.21 -5.66
N LEU A 316 -15.98 35.08 -6.21
CA LEU A 316 -15.58 34.03 -7.14
C LEU A 316 -14.29 33.36 -6.69
N TRP A 317 -14.17 32.08 -6.95
CA TRP A 317 -12.97 31.29 -6.75
C TRP A 317 -12.38 30.85 -8.09
N GLY A 318 -11.07 31.01 -8.25
CA GLY A 318 -10.32 30.64 -9.44
C GLY A 318 -9.38 29.49 -9.14
N MET A 319 -9.52 28.41 -9.92
CA MET A 319 -8.76 27.18 -9.81
C MET A 319 -7.77 27.11 -10.97
N ALA A 320 -6.49 27.29 -10.62
CA ALA A 320 -5.35 27.24 -11.52
C ALA A 320 -4.14 26.62 -10.79
N GLU A 321 -2.93 26.81 -11.30
CA GLU A 321 -1.68 26.44 -10.57
C GLU A 321 -1.71 26.98 -9.13
N GLY A 322 -2.21 28.20 -8.94
CA GLY A 322 -2.59 28.75 -7.62
C GLY A 322 -4.10 28.74 -7.38
N HIS A 323 -4.51 28.87 -6.12
CA HIS A 323 -5.91 29.05 -5.73
C HIS A 323 -6.19 30.53 -5.48
N TRP A 324 -7.22 31.08 -6.11
CA TRP A 324 -7.48 32.52 -6.13
C TRP A 324 -8.91 32.84 -5.70
N MET A 325 -9.10 33.99 -5.06
CA MET A 325 -10.42 34.49 -4.67
C MET A 325 -10.58 35.94 -5.11
N SER A 326 -11.74 36.24 -5.69
CA SER A 326 -12.22 37.60 -5.97
C SER A 326 -13.43 37.90 -5.08
N THR A 327 -13.58 39.17 -4.70
CA THR A 327 -14.74 39.66 -3.93
C THR A 327 -15.38 40.89 -4.60
N ASP A 328 -15.10 41.12 -5.88
CA ASP A 328 -15.55 42.28 -6.65
C ASP A 328 -16.04 41.89 -8.05
N GLY A 329 -16.57 40.67 -8.18
CA GLY A 329 -17.14 40.13 -9.41
C GLY A 329 -16.10 39.75 -10.45
N GLY A 330 -14.90 39.35 -9.99
CA GLY A 330 -13.80 38.88 -10.84
C GLY A 330 -12.84 39.95 -11.33
N ARG A 331 -12.93 41.20 -10.84
CA ARG A 331 -12.09 42.31 -11.31
C ARG A 331 -10.69 42.24 -10.71
N SER A 332 -10.59 41.90 -9.42
CA SER A 332 -9.33 41.68 -8.71
C SER A 332 -9.31 40.33 -7.99
N TRP A 333 -8.11 39.76 -7.86
CA TRP A 333 -7.89 38.41 -7.34
C TRP A 333 -6.79 38.42 -6.28
N GLN A 334 -7.01 37.65 -5.21
CA GLN A 334 -6.05 37.46 -4.13
C GLN A 334 -5.73 35.97 -3.98
N PRO A 335 -4.45 35.61 -3.71
CA PRO A 335 -4.08 34.23 -3.54
C PRO A 335 -4.67 33.68 -2.23
N ARG A 336 -5.05 32.42 -2.25
CA ARG A 336 -5.50 31.63 -1.11
C ARG A 336 -4.61 30.39 -1.00
N SER A 337 -4.31 29.98 0.23
CA SER A 337 -3.49 28.81 0.46
C SER A 337 -4.35 27.56 0.48
N THR A 338 -3.90 26.55 -0.22
CA THR A 338 -4.38 25.17 -0.16
C THR A 338 -3.20 24.28 0.29
N PRO A 339 -3.45 23.03 0.72
CA PRO A 339 -2.37 22.11 1.10
C PRO A 339 -1.41 21.77 -0.06
N HIS A 340 -1.85 21.93 -1.30
CA HIS A 340 -1.07 21.68 -2.51
C HIS A 340 -1.51 22.61 -3.67
N GLY A 341 -0.62 22.88 -4.62
CA GLY A 341 -0.90 23.65 -5.85
C GLY A 341 -1.67 22.82 -6.89
N ASP A 342 -1.88 23.40 -8.08
CA ASP A 342 -2.59 22.74 -9.21
C ASP A 342 -4.04 22.37 -8.84
N ASN A 343 -4.88 23.41 -8.71
CA ASN A 343 -6.22 23.33 -8.16
C ASN A 343 -7.24 23.09 -9.28
N HIS A 344 -8.14 22.13 -9.09
CA HIS A 344 -9.05 21.64 -10.13
C HIS A 344 -10.53 21.93 -9.83
N ASP A 345 -11.04 21.56 -8.66
CA ASP A 345 -12.49 21.66 -8.37
C ASP A 345 -12.74 22.15 -6.95
N LEU A 346 -13.91 22.76 -6.73
CA LEU A 346 -14.36 23.32 -5.47
C LEU A 346 -15.88 23.17 -5.34
N TRP A 347 -16.33 22.56 -4.26
CA TRP A 347 -17.73 22.58 -3.86
C TRP A 347 -17.90 23.39 -2.58
N ILE A 348 -18.86 24.31 -2.58
CA ILE A 348 -19.21 25.16 -1.44
C ILE A 348 -20.61 24.78 -0.97
N ASN A 349 -20.80 24.55 0.34
CA ASN A 349 -22.12 24.26 0.87
C ASN A 349 -23.04 25.50 0.74
N PRO A 350 -24.17 25.41 0.03
CA PRO A 350 -25.04 26.57 -0.21
C PRO A 350 -25.75 27.09 1.04
N ASP A 351 -25.96 26.24 2.05
CA ASP A 351 -26.62 26.60 3.31
C ASP A 351 -25.61 27.10 4.36
N ASN A 352 -24.33 26.75 4.20
CA ASN A 352 -23.24 27.20 5.08
C ASN A 352 -21.89 27.27 4.33
N PRO A 353 -21.59 28.42 3.68
CA PRO A 353 -20.41 28.54 2.82
C PRO A 353 -19.05 28.38 3.51
N ASP A 354 -18.98 28.38 4.85
CA ASP A 354 -17.74 28.04 5.56
C ASP A 354 -17.30 26.59 5.31
N ILE A 355 -18.23 25.73 4.89
CA ILE A 355 -18.01 24.31 4.62
C ILE A 355 -17.72 24.12 3.13
N MET A 356 -16.50 23.69 2.83
CA MET A 356 -16.01 23.52 1.47
C MET A 356 -15.25 22.22 1.30
N VAL A 357 -15.24 21.65 0.10
CA VAL A 357 -14.26 20.63 -0.31
C VAL A 357 -13.61 21.07 -1.60
N GLN A 358 -12.29 20.92 -1.67
CA GLN A 358 -11.45 21.38 -2.77
C GLN A 358 -10.51 20.26 -3.22
N SER A 359 -10.20 20.20 -4.52
CA SER A 359 -9.27 19.22 -5.07
C SER A 359 -8.12 19.82 -5.86
N ASN A 360 -6.98 19.15 -5.79
CA ASN A 360 -5.75 19.56 -6.45
C ASN A 360 -4.84 18.34 -6.77
N ASP A 361 -3.64 18.54 -7.34
CA ASP A 361 -2.69 17.45 -7.67
C ASP A 361 -2.21 16.66 -6.42
N GLY A 362 -2.46 17.15 -5.19
CA GLY A 362 -2.16 16.47 -3.93
C GLY A 362 -3.34 15.72 -3.30
N GLY A 363 -4.55 15.77 -3.87
CA GLY A 363 -5.74 15.09 -3.36
C GLY A 363 -6.90 16.02 -3.00
N ALA A 364 -7.90 15.51 -2.27
CA ALA A 364 -9.00 16.33 -1.78
C ALA A 364 -8.72 16.86 -0.37
N ASN A 365 -9.27 18.03 -0.04
CA ASN A 365 -9.16 18.61 1.28
C ASN A 365 -10.44 19.39 1.65
N VAL A 366 -10.80 19.38 2.94
CA VAL A 366 -12.06 19.93 3.45
C VAL A 366 -11.78 21.11 4.37
N SER A 367 -12.55 22.18 4.22
CA SER A 367 -12.55 23.33 5.12
C SER A 367 -13.89 23.46 5.86
N ILE A 368 -13.84 24.02 7.06
CA ILE A 368 -15.00 24.38 7.89
C ILE A 368 -14.95 25.83 8.37
N ASP A 369 -14.07 26.64 7.78
CA ASP A 369 -13.81 28.04 8.14
C ASP A 369 -13.67 28.95 6.90
N GLY A 370 -14.28 28.54 5.79
CA GLY A 370 -14.31 29.32 4.55
C GLY A 370 -12.99 29.32 3.79
N GLY A 371 -12.25 28.21 3.85
CA GLY A 371 -10.96 28.04 3.17
C GLY A 371 -9.77 28.69 3.87
N GLN A 372 -9.89 29.03 5.16
CA GLN A 372 -8.75 29.55 5.95
C GLN A 372 -7.82 28.40 6.37
N THR A 373 -8.39 27.25 6.72
CA THR A 373 -7.66 26.01 6.99
C THR A 373 -8.30 24.81 6.29
N TRP A 374 -7.49 23.79 6.04
CA TRP A 374 -7.86 22.60 5.26
C TRP A 374 -7.42 21.32 5.96
N SER A 375 -8.20 20.24 5.77
CA SER A 375 -7.81 18.89 6.20
C SER A 375 -6.53 18.42 5.51
N THR A 376 -5.84 17.45 6.11
CA THR A 376 -4.61 16.87 5.52
C THR A 376 -4.92 16.04 4.26
N GLN A 377 -3.94 15.98 3.36
CA GLN A 377 -3.89 15.06 2.22
C GLN A 377 -2.98 13.85 2.46
N LEU A 378 -2.32 13.77 3.62
CA LEU A 378 -1.42 12.68 4.01
C LEU A 378 -2.17 11.48 4.63
N ASN A 379 -3.41 11.27 4.20
CA ASN A 379 -4.30 10.20 4.67
C ASN A 379 -5.09 9.53 3.54
N GLN A 380 -4.72 9.75 2.27
CA GLN A 380 -5.43 9.27 1.08
C GLN A 380 -4.52 8.28 0.33
N PRO A 381 -4.89 7.02 0.06
CA PRO A 381 -4.02 6.07 -0.63
C PRO A 381 -4.16 6.19 -2.16
N THR A 382 -3.98 7.41 -2.69
CA THR A 382 -4.21 7.74 -4.10
C THR A 382 -2.98 8.27 -4.84
N ALA A 383 -1.78 8.04 -4.30
CA ALA A 383 -0.53 8.47 -4.91
C ALA A 383 -0.36 7.91 -6.34
N GLU A 384 0.11 8.77 -7.22
CA GLU A 384 0.30 8.55 -8.65
C GLU A 384 1.77 8.21 -8.95
N LEU A 385 2.13 6.92 -8.95
CA LEU A 385 3.52 6.49 -9.04
C LEU A 385 4.01 6.42 -10.49
N TYR A 386 4.15 7.61 -11.04
CA TYR A 386 4.76 7.98 -12.33
C TYR A 386 4.88 9.53 -12.36
N GLN A 387 4.14 10.22 -11.47
CA GLN A 387 4.20 11.62 -11.13
C GLN A 387 3.65 11.84 -9.71
N ASP A 388 4.52 12.15 -8.76
CA ASP A 388 4.11 12.58 -7.42
C ASP A 388 5.07 13.69 -6.98
N ASN A 389 4.68 14.71 -6.20
CA ASN A 389 5.46 15.97 -6.00
C ASN A 389 6.87 15.80 -5.40
N SER A 390 7.24 14.58 -5.10
CA SER A 390 8.57 14.12 -4.73
C SER A 390 8.74 12.70 -5.23
N THR A 391 9.96 12.30 -5.58
CA THR A 391 10.28 10.88 -5.64
C THR A 391 10.32 10.29 -4.24
N ILE A 392 9.80 9.07 -4.09
CA ILE A 392 9.59 8.46 -2.78
C ILE A 392 10.05 7.01 -2.74
N SER A 393 10.28 6.49 -1.54
CA SER A 393 10.32 5.06 -1.28
C SER A 393 9.46 4.67 -0.08
N VAL A 394 9.02 3.42 -0.09
CA VAL A 394 8.32 2.80 1.03
C VAL A 394 9.07 1.54 1.44
N PRO A 395 9.15 1.22 2.73
CA PRO A 395 9.81 0.01 3.15
C PRO A 395 8.91 -1.18 2.82
N SER A 396 9.48 -2.23 2.21
CA SER A 396 8.75 -3.46 1.88
C SER A 396 8.30 -4.21 3.13
N LEU A 397 9.04 -4.06 4.24
CA LEU A 397 8.75 -4.56 5.58
C LEU A 397 9.09 -3.45 6.60
N PRO A 398 8.39 -3.38 7.76
CA PRO A 398 8.59 -2.28 8.68
C PRO A 398 9.95 -2.41 9.37
N GLU A 399 10.79 -1.39 9.25
CA GLU A 399 12.13 -1.40 9.85
C GLU A 399 12.07 -1.28 11.38
N ARG A 400 11.15 -0.45 11.88
CA ARG A 400 10.95 -0.10 13.28
C ARG A 400 9.50 0.28 13.54
N SER A 401 9.14 0.43 14.82
CA SER A 401 7.83 0.98 15.18
C SER A 401 7.84 2.49 14.96
N GLU A 402 7.01 2.96 14.02
CA GLU A 402 6.82 4.39 13.78
C GLU A 402 5.70 4.96 14.67
N PRO A 403 5.92 6.09 15.38
CA PRO A 403 4.89 6.71 16.22
C PRO A 403 3.62 7.09 15.44
N GLY A 404 3.77 7.48 14.17
CA GLY A 404 2.66 7.77 13.27
C GLY A 404 2.04 6.53 12.61
N GLY A 405 2.50 5.33 12.97
CA GLY A 405 2.10 4.08 12.33
C GLY A 405 2.71 3.88 10.94
N PRO A 406 2.31 2.81 10.22
CA PRO A 406 2.87 2.48 8.92
C PRO A 406 2.77 3.59 7.87
N GLN A 407 1.77 4.47 7.97
CA GLN A 407 1.61 5.60 7.04
C GLN A 407 2.72 6.66 7.13
N SER A 408 3.57 6.62 8.16
CA SER A 408 4.70 7.55 8.33
C SER A 408 6.04 6.95 7.91
N ALA A 409 6.05 5.73 7.36
CA ALA A 409 7.27 5.00 7.05
C ALA A 409 7.86 5.33 5.66
N TRP A 410 7.15 6.12 4.83
CA TRP A 410 7.64 6.51 3.50
C TRP A 410 8.58 7.71 3.59
N GLU A 411 9.54 7.77 2.69
CA GLU A 411 10.60 8.78 2.64
C GLU A 411 10.64 9.45 1.27
N SER A 412 11.01 10.73 1.22
CA SER A 412 11.36 11.40 -0.04
C SER A 412 12.84 11.18 -0.37
N HIS A 413 13.13 11.08 -1.67
CA HIS A 413 14.47 10.96 -2.24
C HIS A 413 14.75 12.14 -3.17
N GLY A 414 15.98 12.19 -3.73
CA GLY A 414 16.35 13.23 -4.68
C GLY A 414 15.48 13.27 -5.94
N GLY A 415 15.74 14.26 -6.76
CA GLY A 415 14.94 14.58 -7.94
C GLY A 415 13.83 15.56 -7.60
N CYS A 416 12.68 15.40 -8.26
CA CYS A 416 11.50 16.23 -8.01
C CYS A 416 10.24 15.40 -8.18
N GLU A 417 9.24 15.93 -8.89
CA GLU A 417 7.99 15.23 -9.14
C GLU A 417 8.06 14.13 -10.23
N THR A 418 9.22 13.93 -10.86
CA THR A 418 9.34 13.18 -12.13
C THR A 418 10.55 12.27 -12.18
N GLY A 419 10.40 11.12 -12.84
CA GLY A 419 11.53 10.27 -13.22
C GLY A 419 11.89 9.21 -12.18
N PRO A 420 12.75 8.26 -12.55
CA PRO A 420 13.07 7.12 -11.69
C PRO A 420 14.00 7.52 -10.54
N VAL A 421 13.88 6.79 -9.41
CA VAL A 421 14.90 6.70 -8.37
C VAL A 421 15.50 5.31 -8.36
N VAL A 422 16.80 5.24 -8.56
CA VAL A 422 17.52 3.97 -8.71
C VAL A 422 18.58 3.88 -7.61
N PRO A 423 18.38 3.05 -6.57
CA PRO A 423 19.38 2.85 -5.54
C PRO A 423 20.61 2.16 -6.12
N LYS A 424 21.80 2.57 -5.66
CA LYS A 424 23.07 1.96 -6.07
C LYS A 424 23.19 0.56 -5.47
N PRO A 425 23.44 -0.50 -6.27
CA PRO A 425 23.69 -1.83 -5.75
C PRO A 425 24.91 -1.83 -4.80
N GLY A 426 24.76 -2.49 -3.64
CA GLY A 426 25.78 -2.54 -2.59
C GLY A 426 25.85 -1.31 -1.67
N ASP A 427 25.26 -0.17 -2.05
CA ASP A 427 25.12 1.00 -1.18
C ASP A 427 23.77 1.72 -1.41
N PRO A 428 22.66 1.21 -0.84
CA PRO A 428 21.32 1.74 -1.09
C PRO A 428 21.07 3.13 -0.48
N ASP A 429 22.03 3.70 0.24
CA ASP A 429 21.97 5.08 0.71
C ASP A 429 22.38 6.08 -0.38
N ILE A 430 23.00 5.61 -1.47
CA ILE A 430 23.25 6.41 -2.67
C ILE A 430 22.16 6.08 -3.68
N VAL A 431 21.41 7.11 -4.08
CA VAL A 431 20.27 6.98 -4.99
C VAL A 431 20.50 7.91 -6.18
N TYR A 432 20.45 7.35 -7.39
CA TYR A 432 20.41 8.15 -8.61
C TYR A 432 18.97 8.58 -8.86
N ALA A 433 18.76 9.87 -9.10
CA ALA A 433 17.45 10.46 -9.29
C ALA A 433 17.42 11.31 -10.56
N ASN A 434 16.21 11.64 -11.00
CA ASN A 434 16.01 12.53 -12.14
C ASN A 434 15.00 13.62 -11.79
N CYS A 435 15.06 14.73 -12.52
CA CYS A 435 14.00 15.72 -12.55
C CYS A 435 13.92 16.37 -13.94
N LYS A 436 13.15 15.76 -14.87
CA LYS A 436 12.96 16.26 -16.24
C LYS A 436 14.29 16.36 -17.02
N GLY A 437 15.07 15.28 -17.02
CA GLY A 437 16.41 15.23 -17.65
C GLY A 437 17.56 15.71 -16.76
N ARG A 438 17.25 16.29 -15.60
CA ARG A 438 18.25 16.70 -14.60
C ARG A 438 18.65 15.51 -13.74
N PHE A 439 19.79 14.89 -14.05
CA PHE A 439 20.36 13.82 -13.24
C PHE A 439 20.88 14.32 -11.89
N GLY A 440 20.56 13.58 -10.83
CA GLY A 440 20.99 13.83 -9.47
C GLY A 440 21.52 12.58 -8.77
N LEU A 441 22.45 12.79 -7.83
CA LEU A 441 22.95 11.79 -6.90
C LEU A 441 22.55 12.21 -5.49
N TYR A 442 21.61 11.49 -4.90
CA TYR A 442 21.10 11.72 -3.56
C TYR A 442 21.76 10.80 -2.55
N ASN A 443 22.16 11.36 -1.41
CA ASN A 443 22.71 10.62 -0.29
C ASN A 443 21.72 10.62 0.88
N ARG A 444 21.08 9.48 1.12
CA ARG A 444 20.08 9.27 2.19
C ARG A 444 20.66 9.51 3.59
N ARG A 445 21.97 9.31 3.79
CA ARG A 445 22.63 9.52 5.10
C ARG A 445 22.71 11.00 5.46
N THR A 446 22.91 11.87 4.47
CA THR A 446 23.08 13.32 4.69
C THR A 446 21.85 14.13 4.31
N GLY A 447 20.92 13.55 3.53
CA GLY A 447 19.77 14.24 2.95
C GLY A 447 20.15 15.24 1.86
N GLN A 448 21.34 15.11 1.25
CA GLN A 448 21.84 16.04 0.23
C GLN A 448 21.80 15.43 -1.17
N GLU A 449 21.45 16.24 -2.16
CA GLU A 449 21.49 15.90 -3.57
C GLU A 449 22.60 16.69 -4.30
N GLN A 450 23.34 16.00 -5.15
CA GLN A 450 24.33 16.57 -6.06
C GLN A 450 23.82 16.50 -7.49
N HIS A 451 23.88 17.61 -8.21
CA HIS A 451 23.31 17.74 -9.55
C HIS A 451 24.39 17.64 -10.63
N TYR A 452 24.24 16.69 -11.54
CA TYR A 452 25.23 16.37 -12.58
C TYR A 452 24.59 16.17 -13.95
N TYR A 453 24.11 17.26 -14.54
CA TYR A 453 23.30 17.21 -15.76
C TYR A 453 24.12 16.88 -17.01
N VAL A 454 23.46 16.22 -17.96
CA VAL A 454 23.90 16.17 -19.35
C VAL A 454 23.26 17.34 -20.09
N GLY A 455 24.05 18.26 -20.64
CA GLY A 455 23.54 19.43 -21.35
C GLY A 455 23.04 20.55 -20.43
N MET A 456 21.90 21.16 -20.77
CA MET A 456 21.37 22.36 -20.13
C MET A 456 20.44 22.05 -18.94
N ALA A 457 20.37 22.98 -17.98
CA ALA A 457 19.57 22.82 -16.76
C ALA A 457 18.07 23.12 -16.95
N ASN A 458 17.67 23.86 -18.00
CA ASN A 458 16.28 24.22 -18.26
C ASN A 458 15.93 23.87 -19.72
N LEU A 459 14.86 23.11 -19.90
CA LEU A 459 14.37 22.66 -21.21
C LEU A 459 12.99 23.24 -21.57
N TYR A 460 12.35 23.98 -20.65
CA TYR A 460 10.99 24.50 -20.84
C TYR A 460 10.88 25.49 -22.00
N GLY A 461 9.78 25.41 -22.75
CA GLY A 461 9.45 26.37 -23.81
C GLY A 461 10.28 26.25 -25.10
N HIS A 462 11.30 25.38 -25.13
CA HIS A 462 12.14 25.18 -26.31
C HIS A 462 11.49 24.21 -27.30
N ASN A 463 11.64 24.49 -28.59
CA ASN A 463 11.30 23.48 -29.60
C ASN A 463 12.29 22.30 -29.48
N PRO A 464 11.82 21.04 -29.41
CA PRO A 464 12.70 19.88 -29.31
C PRO A 464 13.80 19.83 -30.38
N LYS A 465 13.54 20.29 -31.61
CA LYS A 465 14.54 20.27 -32.70
C LYS A 465 15.75 21.17 -32.44
N ASP A 466 15.60 22.18 -31.58
CA ASP A 466 16.63 23.18 -31.29
C ASP A 466 17.49 22.79 -30.08
N LEU A 467 17.12 21.69 -29.38
CA LEU A 467 17.86 21.18 -28.23
C LEU A 467 19.01 20.27 -28.67
N GLU A 468 20.22 20.50 -28.13
CA GLU A 468 21.38 19.62 -28.32
C GLU A 468 21.10 18.22 -27.78
N TYR A 469 20.56 18.14 -26.56
CA TYR A 469 20.07 16.91 -25.94
C TYR A 469 18.60 17.07 -25.59
N ARG A 470 17.78 16.15 -26.09
CA ARG A 470 16.34 16.10 -25.82
C ARG A 470 16.10 15.10 -24.71
N PHE A 471 15.38 15.53 -23.69
CA PHE A 471 14.98 14.66 -22.57
C PHE A 471 13.48 14.68 -22.41
N GLN A 472 12.90 13.50 -22.19
CA GLN A 472 11.53 13.41 -21.72
C GLN A 472 11.44 13.84 -20.24
N ARG A 473 10.24 14.15 -19.76
CA ARG A 473 9.95 14.29 -18.33
C ARG A 473 10.41 13.11 -17.46
N VAL A 474 10.21 11.87 -17.90
CA VAL A 474 10.59 10.60 -17.26
C VAL A 474 11.75 10.01 -18.07
N VAL A 475 12.97 10.23 -17.60
CA VAL A 475 14.18 9.82 -18.31
C VAL A 475 14.70 8.49 -17.77
N PRO A 476 15.04 7.51 -18.62
CA PRO A 476 15.59 6.25 -18.15
C PRO A 476 16.95 6.44 -17.48
N ILE A 477 17.10 5.83 -16.30
CA ILE A 477 18.37 5.65 -15.60
C ILE A 477 18.55 4.15 -15.37
N HIS A 478 19.64 3.57 -15.88
CA HIS A 478 19.97 2.16 -15.67
C HIS A 478 21.33 2.05 -14.99
N VAL A 479 21.40 1.31 -13.88
CA VAL A 479 22.68 0.98 -13.23
C VAL A 479 23.12 -0.40 -13.71
N SER A 480 24.36 -0.50 -14.19
CA SER A 480 24.88 -1.75 -14.71
C SER A 480 24.80 -2.88 -13.67
N PRO A 481 24.31 -4.08 -14.04
CA PRO A 481 24.34 -5.24 -13.16
C PRO A 481 25.78 -5.76 -12.93
N HIS A 482 26.74 -5.33 -13.75
CA HIS A 482 28.14 -5.78 -13.71
C HIS A 482 29.08 -4.81 -12.99
N ASP A 483 28.71 -3.53 -12.90
CA ASP A 483 29.47 -2.51 -12.17
C ASP A 483 28.53 -1.48 -11.51
N PRO A 484 28.42 -1.47 -10.16
CA PRO A 484 27.51 -0.55 -9.46
C PRO A 484 27.88 0.94 -9.59
N ASN A 485 29.05 1.28 -10.13
CA ASN A 485 29.42 2.67 -10.43
C ASN A 485 29.08 3.08 -11.86
N LYS A 486 28.78 2.13 -12.75
CA LYS A 486 28.46 2.38 -14.15
C LYS A 486 26.96 2.65 -14.31
N VAL A 487 26.60 3.86 -14.75
CA VAL A 487 25.22 4.32 -14.88
C VAL A 487 24.97 4.84 -16.29
N TYR A 488 23.86 4.44 -16.89
CA TYR A 488 23.37 4.92 -18.18
C TYR A 488 22.21 5.90 -17.99
N HIS A 489 22.15 6.93 -18.83
CA HIS A 489 21.11 7.96 -18.85
C HIS A 489 20.74 8.30 -20.30
N GLY A 490 19.44 8.33 -20.64
CA GLY A 490 18.96 8.47 -22.02
C GLY A 490 18.54 9.89 -22.40
N SER A 491 19.17 10.48 -23.41
CA SER A 491 18.55 11.57 -24.21
C SER A 491 17.97 10.96 -25.49
N GLN A 492 18.18 11.54 -26.66
CA GLN A 492 18.17 10.79 -27.92
C GLN A 492 19.39 9.84 -28.07
N PHE A 493 20.38 10.00 -27.19
CA PHE A 493 21.58 9.17 -27.11
C PHE A 493 21.67 8.43 -25.78
N VAL A 494 22.48 7.37 -25.73
CA VAL A 494 22.90 6.71 -24.50
C VAL A 494 24.14 7.41 -23.94
N HIS A 495 24.02 7.97 -22.74
CA HIS A 495 25.14 8.54 -21.99
C HIS A 495 25.55 7.60 -20.85
N VAL A 496 26.84 7.45 -20.59
CA VAL A 496 27.39 6.62 -19.52
C VAL A 496 28.29 7.42 -18.59
N THR A 497 28.26 7.10 -17.30
CA THR A 497 29.17 7.59 -16.28
C THR A 497 29.67 6.45 -15.41
N THR A 498 30.89 6.58 -14.86
CA THR A 498 31.47 5.65 -13.88
C THR A 498 31.87 6.33 -12.57
N ASN A 499 31.53 7.61 -12.42
CA ASN A 499 31.93 8.45 -11.27
C ASN A 499 30.76 9.24 -10.68
N GLY A 500 29.56 8.67 -10.73
CA GLY A 500 28.36 9.25 -10.12
C GLY A 500 27.81 10.48 -10.85
N GLY A 501 28.05 10.59 -12.17
CA GLY A 501 27.53 11.67 -13.01
C GLY A 501 28.50 12.83 -13.22
N GLN A 502 29.60 12.91 -12.47
CA GLN A 502 30.56 14.02 -12.59
C GLN A 502 31.15 14.17 -14.00
N ARG A 503 31.26 13.04 -14.73
CA ARG A 503 31.62 13.01 -16.15
C ARG A 503 30.72 12.05 -16.89
N TRP A 504 30.27 12.47 -18.07
CA TRP A 504 29.47 11.68 -19.00
C TRP A 504 30.22 11.45 -20.31
N GLU A 505 30.00 10.28 -20.89
CA GLU A 505 30.43 9.90 -22.24
C GLU A 505 29.20 9.47 -23.05
N THR A 506 29.09 9.93 -24.29
CA THR A 506 28.02 9.50 -25.19
C THR A 506 28.51 8.30 -26.00
N ILE A 507 27.80 7.17 -25.89
CA ILE A 507 28.20 5.88 -26.49
C ILE A 507 27.24 5.40 -27.57
N SER A 508 26.42 6.27 -28.14
CA SER A 508 25.51 5.92 -29.24
C SER A 508 25.39 7.06 -30.26
N PRO A 509 24.99 6.76 -31.51
CA PRO A 509 24.36 7.75 -32.37
C PRO A 509 22.95 8.11 -31.88
N ASP A 510 22.24 8.99 -32.58
CA ASP A 510 20.83 9.27 -32.30
C ASP A 510 20.04 7.98 -32.61
N LEU A 511 19.42 7.40 -31.59
CA LEU A 511 18.72 6.11 -31.67
C LEU A 511 17.21 6.28 -31.87
N THR A 512 16.75 7.46 -32.30
CA THR A 512 15.35 7.84 -32.43
C THR A 512 14.94 7.97 -33.90
N ALA A 513 13.63 7.95 -34.19
CA ALA A 513 13.15 8.10 -35.57
C ALA A 513 13.30 9.55 -36.07
N PHE A 514 13.15 10.53 -35.16
CA PHE A 514 13.38 11.96 -35.38
C PHE A 514 12.66 12.52 -36.62
N THR A 515 11.36 12.24 -36.74
CA THR A 515 10.55 12.69 -37.87
C THR A 515 10.20 14.19 -37.79
N PRO A 516 10.35 14.99 -38.88
CA PRO A 516 10.16 16.45 -38.83
C PRO A 516 8.81 16.94 -38.30
N GLU A 517 7.72 16.22 -38.61
CA GLU A 517 6.34 16.56 -38.26
C GLU A 517 6.03 16.47 -36.76
N THR A 518 6.86 15.78 -35.99
CA THR A 518 6.72 15.64 -34.53
C THR A 518 7.62 16.59 -33.76
N GLN A 519 8.56 17.27 -34.43
CA GLN A 519 9.49 18.21 -33.79
C GLN A 519 8.91 19.64 -33.74
N VAL A 520 7.81 19.77 -32.99
CA VAL A 520 7.01 20.98 -32.92
C VAL A 520 7.04 21.59 -31.52
N VAL A 521 6.65 22.86 -31.43
CA VAL A 521 6.32 23.48 -30.15
C VAL A 521 4.92 22.99 -29.77
N SER A 522 4.83 22.24 -28.67
CA SER A 522 3.54 21.73 -28.18
C SER A 522 2.62 22.85 -27.68
N GLY A 523 1.31 22.64 -27.81
CA GLY A 523 0.30 23.60 -27.35
C GLY A 523 -0.26 24.50 -28.46
N HIS A 524 -0.54 23.91 -29.62
CA HIS A 524 -1.12 24.63 -30.76
C HIS A 524 -2.66 24.57 -30.72
N PRO A 525 -3.42 25.51 -31.32
CA PRO A 525 -2.98 26.80 -31.87
C PRO A 525 -2.83 27.93 -30.85
N ILE A 526 -3.17 27.69 -29.58
CA ILE A 526 -3.37 28.79 -28.62
C ILE A 526 -2.36 28.80 -27.49
N THR A 527 -2.37 27.79 -26.62
CA THR A 527 -1.60 27.82 -25.37
C THR A 527 -0.43 26.85 -25.42
N LEU A 528 0.79 27.39 -25.38
CA LEU A 528 2.01 26.61 -25.31
C LEU A 528 2.01 25.67 -24.10
N ASP A 529 2.33 24.41 -24.32
CA ASP A 529 2.47 23.37 -23.30
C ASP A 529 3.75 22.59 -23.57
N VAL A 530 4.88 23.21 -23.25
CA VAL A 530 6.22 22.65 -23.52
C VAL A 530 6.92 22.41 -22.19
N THR A 531 6.46 21.35 -21.51
CA THR A 531 6.86 21.03 -20.13
C THR A 531 7.91 19.92 -20.02
N GLY A 532 8.25 19.32 -21.17
CA GLY A 532 9.16 18.18 -21.30
C GLY A 532 8.41 16.86 -21.50
N GLU A 533 7.12 16.80 -21.12
CA GLU A 533 6.20 15.70 -21.41
C GLU A 533 6.07 15.41 -22.91
N GLU A 534 6.04 16.47 -23.72
CA GLU A 534 5.76 16.41 -25.15
C GLU A 534 7.03 16.27 -25.99
N HIS A 535 8.20 16.19 -25.35
CA HIS A 535 9.45 15.91 -26.05
C HIS A 535 9.40 14.50 -26.64
N PHE A 536 9.33 14.47 -27.96
CA PHE A 536 9.30 13.27 -28.77
C PHE A 536 10.65 13.04 -29.42
N SER A 537 10.94 11.80 -29.84
CA SER A 537 12.25 11.40 -30.34
C SER A 537 13.34 11.52 -29.28
N VAL A 538 13.11 10.78 -28.19
CA VAL A 538 14.02 10.57 -27.05
C VAL A 538 13.96 9.10 -26.62
N LEU A 539 15.05 8.60 -26.03
CA LEU A 539 15.08 7.29 -25.38
C LEU A 539 14.18 7.31 -24.16
N TYR A 540 13.42 6.23 -24.01
CA TYR A 540 12.43 6.05 -22.95
C TYR A 540 12.77 4.86 -22.05
N ASP A 541 13.50 3.86 -22.57
CA ASP A 541 14.02 2.74 -21.78
C ASP A 541 15.43 2.32 -22.21
N ILE A 542 16.23 1.88 -21.25
CA ILE A 542 17.60 1.38 -21.43
C ILE A 542 17.83 0.19 -20.49
N GLN A 543 18.27 -0.94 -21.03
CA GLN A 543 18.59 -2.13 -20.23
C GLN A 543 19.94 -2.74 -20.65
N GLU A 544 20.83 -3.01 -19.68
CA GLU A 544 22.00 -3.86 -19.89
C GLU A 544 21.68 -5.30 -19.47
N SER A 545 22.12 -6.27 -20.28
CA SER A 545 21.98 -7.70 -19.98
C SER A 545 22.62 -8.04 -18.64
N VAL A 546 21.91 -8.79 -17.80
CA VAL A 546 22.46 -9.31 -16.54
C VAL A 546 23.44 -10.47 -16.75
N LEU A 547 23.44 -11.07 -17.95
CA LEU A 547 24.24 -12.25 -18.28
C LEU A 547 25.55 -11.88 -18.98
N GLU A 548 25.54 -10.83 -19.81
CA GLU A 548 26.69 -10.43 -20.62
C GLU A 548 26.93 -8.92 -20.55
N PRO A 549 28.09 -8.46 -20.03
CA PRO A 549 28.41 -7.04 -19.96
C PRO A 549 28.57 -6.45 -21.36
N GLY A 550 28.04 -5.24 -21.56
CA GLY A 550 28.11 -4.53 -22.85
C GLY A 550 27.05 -4.92 -23.87
N VAL A 551 26.15 -5.85 -23.55
CA VAL A 551 24.90 -6.05 -24.32
C VAL A 551 23.86 -5.08 -23.77
N ILE A 552 23.55 -4.02 -24.51
CA ILE A 552 22.67 -2.93 -24.07
C ILE A 552 21.55 -2.75 -25.09
N TRP A 553 20.32 -2.68 -24.61
CA TRP A 553 19.11 -2.40 -25.37
C TRP A 553 18.63 -0.98 -25.07
N ALA A 554 18.12 -0.29 -26.09
CA ALA A 554 17.56 1.04 -25.97
C ALA A 554 16.27 1.15 -26.79
N GLY A 555 15.24 1.75 -26.20
CA GLY A 555 13.94 1.97 -26.83
C GLY A 555 13.56 3.45 -26.83
N ALA A 556 13.07 3.95 -27.96
CA ALA A 556 12.68 5.34 -28.11
C ALA A 556 11.15 5.55 -27.98
N ASN A 557 10.75 6.73 -27.51
CA ASN A 557 9.33 7.06 -27.39
C ASN A 557 8.63 7.31 -28.73
N ASP A 558 9.37 7.31 -29.85
CA ASP A 558 8.87 7.46 -31.21
C ASP A 558 8.96 6.20 -32.08
N GLY A 559 9.36 5.05 -31.52
CA GLY A 559 9.26 3.75 -32.18
C GLY A 559 10.51 2.87 -32.12
N PRO A 560 11.70 3.39 -32.49
CA PRO A 560 12.85 2.52 -32.69
C PRO A 560 13.31 1.75 -31.46
N VAL A 561 13.78 0.52 -31.71
CA VAL A 561 14.45 -0.35 -30.72
C VAL A 561 15.83 -0.69 -31.27
N HIS A 562 16.86 -0.47 -30.46
CA HIS A 562 18.24 -0.76 -30.83
C HIS A 562 18.92 -1.67 -29.81
N VAL A 563 19.90 -2.43 -30.28
CA VAL A 563 20.78 -3.24 -29.43
C VAL A 563 22.25 -3.02 -29.81
N THR A 564 23.11 -2.93 -28.82
CA THR A 564 24.56 -3.06 -28.97
C THR A 564 25.02 -4.30 -28.22
N ARG A 565 26.07 -4.95 -28.72
CA ARG A 565 26.71 -6.13 -28.09
C ARG A 565 28.20 -5.91 -27.81
N ASP A 566 28.69 -4.69 -28.03
CA ASP A 566 30.09 -4.32 -27.89
C ASP A 566 30.28 -3.07 -27.03
N GLY A 567 29.35 -2.84 -26.09
CA GLY A 567 29.42 -1.74 -25.13
C GLY A 567 29.15 -0.36 -25.73
N GLY A 568 28.47 -0.29 -26.88
CA GLY A 568 28.07 0.95 -27.54
C GLY A 568 28.96 1.34 -28.72
N ALA A 569 29.93 0.52 -29.14
CA ALA A 569 30.75 0.83 -30.30
C ALA A 569 29.94 0.73 -31.61
N ASN A 570 29.02 -0.24 -31.70
CA ASN A 570 28.05 -0.38 -32.79
C ASN A 570 26.64 -0.64 -32.25
N TRP A 571 25.64 -0.10 -32.94
CA TRP A 571 24.22 -0.25 -32.60
C TRP A 571 23.44 -0.76 -33.81
N ASP A 572 22.72 -1.86 -33.63
CA ASP A 572 21.84 -2.46 -34.62
C ASP A 572 20.40 -1.98 -34.38
N ASP A 573 19.72 -1.47 -35.42
CA ASP A 573 18.27 -1.23 -35.39
C ASP A 573 17.54 -2.56 -35.53
N VAL A 574 16.82 -2.92 -34.48
CA VAL A 574 16.10 -4.18 -34.32
C VAL A 574 14.62 -3.93 -34.06
N THR A 575 14.08 -2.83 -34.59
CA THR A 575 12.67 -2.46 -34.39
C THR A 575 11.71 -3.56 -34.90
N PRO A 576 10.73 -4.00 -34.08
CA PRO A 576 9.79 -5.04 -34.50
C PRO A 576 9.03 -4.65 -35.78
N PRO A 577 8.90 -5.54 -36.79
CA PRO A 577 8.22 -5.21 -38.03
C PRO A 577 6.71 -5.04 -37.83
N GLY A 578 6.10 -4.11 -38.57
CA GLY A 578 4.64 -3.94 -38.61
C GLY A 578 4.03 -3.16 -37.44
N ILE A 579 4.84 -2.60 -36.53
CA ILE A 579 4.35 -1.78 -35.40
C ILE A 579 3.77 -0.42 -35.84
N GLY A 580 4.13 0.06 -37.04
CA GLY A 580 3.82 1.43 -37.49
C GLY A 580 4.64 2.51 -36.75
N PRO A 581 4.72 3.74 -37.28
CA PRO A 581 5.50 4.80 -36.65
C PRO A 581 4.89 5.25 -35.30
N TYR A 582 5.71 5.93 -34.49
CA TYR A 582 5.31 6.69 -33.30
C TYR A 582 4.80 5.88 -32.10
N GLY A 583 4.94 4.54 -32.12
CA GLY A 583 4.65 3.72 -30.94
C GLY A 583 5.71 3.98 -29.87
N ARG A 584 5.31 4.32 -28.65
CA ARG A 584 6.25 4.52 -27.55
C ARG A 584 6.78 3.17 -27.08
N VAL A 585 8.08 2.93 -27.17
CA VAL A 585 8.70 1.79 -26.48
C VAL A 585 8.65 2.10 -24.98
N GLN A 586 7.73 1.45 -24.27
CA GLN A 586 7.48 1.73 -22.86
C GLN A 586 8.49 1.00 -21.97
N THR A 587 8.73 -0.27 -22.29
CA THR A 587 9.60 -1.15 -21.50
C THR A 587 10.23 -2.20 -22.41
N ILE A 588 11.49 -2.49 -22.14
CA ILE A 588 12.28 -3.60 -22.62
C ILE A 588 12.61 -4.45 -21.39
N GLU A 589 12.30 -5.74 -21.43
CA GLU A 589 12.70 -6.69 -20.39
C GLU A 589 13.71 -7.66 -20.98
N VAL A 590 14.95 -7.63 -20.48
CA VAL A 590 16.01 -8.55 -20.90
C VAL A 590 15.92 -9.85 -20.11
N SER A 591 16.11 -10.99 -20.78
CA SER A 591 16.00 -12.28 -20.12
C SER A 591 17.11 -12.52 -19.10
N HIS A 592 16.74 -13.07 -17.94
CA HIS A 592 17.65 -13.54 -16.91
C HIS A 592 18.23 -14.94 -17.20
N HIS A 593 17.82 -15.58 -18.30
CA HIS A 593 18.17 -16.97 -18.61
C HIS A 593 18.86 -17.15 -19.97
N ASP A 594 18.67 -16.20 -20.89
CA ASP A 594 19.23 -16.26 -22.24
C ASP A 594 19.62 -14.85 -22.71
N PRO A 595 20.91 -14.57 -23.00
CA PRO A 595 21.34 -13.23 -23.38
C PRO A 595 20.74 -12.75 -24.72
N ALA A 596 20.26 -13.65 -25.58
CA ALA A 596 19.65 -13.32 -26.86
C ALA A 596 18.15 -12.97 -26.77
N LYS A 597 17.52 -13.28 -25.62
CA LYS A 597 16.07 -13.16 -25.42
C LYS A 597 15.71 -11.84 -24.76
N ALA A 598 14.72 -11.15 -25.33
CA ALA A 598 14.16 -9.93 -24.76
C ALA A 598 12.67 -9.80 -25.10
N TYR A 599 11.96 -9.02 -24.30
CA TYR A 599 10.57 -8.65 -24.52
C TYR A 599 10.44 -7.13 -24.63
N VAL A 600 9.50 -6.66 -25.44
CA VAL A 600 9.23 -5.23 -25.61
C VAL A 600 7.73 -4.97 -25.55
N ALA A 601 7.34 -3.99 -24.75
CA ALA A 601 5.98 -3.46 -24.70
C ALA A 601 5.94 -2.08 -25.37
N ILE A 602 5.03 -1.90 -26.33
CA ILE A 602 4.88 -0.69 -27.12
C ILE A 602 3.49 -0.09 -26.91
N LEU A 603 3.41 1.19 -26.56
CA LEU A 603 2.16 1.89 -26.37
C LEU A 603 1.78 2.69 -27.61
N ARG A 604 0.56 2.46 -28.10
CA ARG A 604 -0.02 3.16 -29.26
C ARG A 604 -1.36 3.84 -28.96
N TYR A 605 -1.86 3.77 -27.72
CA TYR A 605 -3.18 4.30 -27.35
C TYR A 605 -3.31 5.82 -27.60
N GLN A 606 -2.22 6.57 -27.46
CA GLN A 606 -2.17 8.01 -27.76
C GLN A 606 -2.30 8.35 -29.26
N LEU A 607 -2.27 7.33 -30.11
CA LEU A 607 -2.56 7.42 -31.54
C LEU A 607 -3.99 6.95 -31.85
N GLY A 608 -4.80 6.64 -30.84
CA GLY A 608 -6.14 6.05 -30.97
C GLY A 608 -6.15 4.53 -31.13
N ASP A 609 -5.02 3.86 -30.92
CA ASP A 609 -4.84 2.42 -31.13
C ASP A 609 -4.60 1.70 -29.80
N PHE A 610 -5.68 1.11 -29.27
CA PHE A 610 -5.71 0.42 -27.96
C PHE A 610 -5.35 -1.06 -28.05
N ALA A 611 -4.94 -1.57 -29.22
CA ALA A 611 -4.53 -2.97 -29.31
C ALA A 611 -3.25 -3.22 -28.46
N PRO A 612 -3.10 -4.40 -27.84
CA PRO A 612 -1.90 -4.71 -27.07
C PRO A 612 -0.72 -4.98 -28.01
N TYR A 613 0.43 -4.32 -27.80
CA TYR A 613 1.64 -4.51 -28.61
C TYR A 613 2.80 -4.98 -27.75
N THR A 614 2.81 -6.29 -27.47
CA THR A 614 3.90 -6.95 -26.74
C THR A 614 4.60 -7.93 -27.67
N TYR A 615 5.93 -7.86 -27.70
CA TYR A 615 6.77 -8.64 -28.59
C TYR A 615 7.85 -9.41 -27.82
N ARG A 616 8.24 -10.56 -28.37
CA ARG A 616 9.36 -11.37 -27.90
C ARG A 616 10.36 -11.59 -29.04
N THR A 617 11.65 -11.53 -28.71
CA THR A 617 12.75 -11.99 -29.56
C THR A 617 13.61 -13.01 -28.81
N GLU A 618 14.29 -13.89 -29.54
CA GLU A 618 15.21 -14.91 -29.02
C GLU A 618 16.56 -14.88 -29.76
N ASP A 619 16.82 -13.84 -30.56
CA ASP A 619 17.96 -13.74 -31.46
C ASP A 619 18.52 -12.31 -31.52
N TYR A 620 18.52 -11.60 -30.38
CA TYR A 620 18.95 -10.21 -30.27
C TYR A 620 18.15 -9.25 -31.17
N GLY A 621 16.85 -9.53 -31.38
CA GLY A 621 15.94 -8.65 -32.11
C GLY A 621 15.99 -8.81 -33.63
N ALA A 622 16.71 -9.81 -34.15
CA ALA A 622 16.71 -10.09 -35.58
C ALA A 622 15.32 -10.59 -36.06
N THR A 623 14.58 -11.30 -35.20
CA THR A 623 13.19 -11.67 -35.41
C THR A 623 12.34 -11.40 -34.18
N TRP A 624 11.06 -11.10 -34.42
CA TRP A 624 10.08 -10.77 -33.38
C TRP A 624 8.79 -11.56 -33.57
N THR A 625 8.23 -12.02 -32.45
CA THR A 625 6.91 -12.62 -32.37
C THR A 625 6.01 -11.74 -31.50
N ARG A 626 4.83 -11.34 -32.00
CA ARG A 626 3.83 -10.65 -31.18
C ARG A 626 3.19 -11.68 -30.24
N ILE A 627 3.31 -11.46 -28.94
CA ILE A 627 2.91 -12.40 -27.89
C ILE A 627 1.58 -12.00 -27.25
N THR A 628 0.58 -11.75 -28.08
CA THR A 628 -0.79 -11.45 -27.63
C THR A 628 -1.76 -12.62 -27.83
N THR A 629 -1.37 -13.65 -28.60
CA THR A 629 -2.15 -14.86 -28.92
C THR A 629 -1.27 -16.03 -29.43
N GLY A 630 -0.14 -16.32 -28.78
CA GLY A 630 0.82 -17.36 -29.22
C GLY A 630 0.73 -18.69 -28.45
N GLU A 631 1.74 -19.57 -28.59
CA GLU A 631 1.98 -20.72 -27.70
C GLU A 631 3.50 -20.83 -27.49
N ASN A 632 4.01 -20.99 -26.25
CA ASN A 632 5.38 -21.43 -25.90
C ASN A 632 5.51 -21.72 -24.37
N GLY A 633 6.69 -21.76 -23.73
CA GLY A 633 6.83 -22.13 -22.30
C GLY A 633 7.60 -21.09 -21.49
N GLY A 634 7.02 -20.57 -20.39
CA GLY A 634 7.65 -19.54 -19.53
C GLY A 634 6.62 -18.74 -18.72
N LEU A 635 7.01 -18.19 -17.56
CA LEU A 635 6.12 -17.38 -16.71
C LEU A 635 6.34 -15.88 -16.96
N LEU A 636 5.30 -15.16 -17.36
CA LEU A 636 5.32 -13.71 -17.59
C LEU A 636 4.18 -13.02 -16.84
N TYR A 637 4.44 -11.80 -16.39
CA TYR A 637 3.46 -10.89 -15.80
C TYR A 637 3.34 -9.67 -16.72
N LEU A 638 2.12 -9.18 -16.93
CA LEU A 638 1.87 -7.99 -17.75
C LEU A 638 0.88 -7.07 -17.06
N GLY A 639 1.31 -5.82 -16.88
CA GLY A 639 0.49 -4.73 -16.38
C GLY A 639 -0.04 -3.92 -17.56
N THR A 640 -1.26 -3.44 -17.43
CA THR A 640 -1.93 -2.62 -18.46
C THR A 640 -2.56 -1.38 -17.82
N GLU A 641 -3.18 -0.54 -18.65
CA GLU A 641 -4.04 0.57 -18.20
C GLU A 641 -5.17 0.10 -17.26
N PHE A 642 -5.64 -1.14 -17.42
CA PHE A 642 -6.88 -1.64 -16.82
C PHE A 642 -6.69 -2.83 -15.88
N GLY A 643 -5.46 -3.28 -15.66
CA GLY A 643 -5.22 -4.39 -14.73
C GLY A 643 -4.01 -5.27 -15.05
N MET A 644 -3.97 -6.40 -14.35
CA MET A 644 -2.88 -7.37 -14.37
C MET A 644 -3.25 -8.67 -15.09
N PHE A 645 -2.30 -9.20 -15.84
CA PHE A 645 -2.38 -10.48 -16.55
C PHE A 645 -1.17 -11.35 -16.26
N ILE A 646 -1.36 -12.66 -16.38
CA ILE A 646 -0.31 -13.66 -16.23
C ILE A 646 -0.33 -14.63 -17.41
N SER A 647 0.84 -15.10 -17.81
CA SER A 647 1.02 -16.12 -18.83
C SER A 647 1.96 -17.19 -18.28
N PHE A 648 1.59 -18.46 -18.40
CA PHE A 648 2.44 -19.61 -18.03
C PHE A 648 3.12 -20.27 -19.24
N ASP A 649 2.97 -19.68 -20.42
CA ASP A 649 3.38 -20.21 -21.71
C ASP A 649 4.13 -19.18 -22.59
N ASP A 650 4.91 -18.32 -21.93
CA ASP A 650 5.81 -17.33 -22.55
C ASP A 650 5.13 -16.29 -23.46
N GLY A 651 3.95 -15.85 -23.03
CA GLY A 651 3.11 -14.88 -23.71
C GLY A 651 2.23 -15.52 -24.79
N GLY A 652 2.03 -16.82 -24.70
CA GLY A 652 1.14 -17.52 -25.60
C GLY A 652 -0.33 -17.22 -25.28
N THR A 653 -0.74 -17.62 -24.09
CA THR A 653 -2.06 -17.44 -23.51
C THR A 653 -1.94 -16.55 -22.28
N TRP A 654 -2.69 -15.46 -22.30
CA TRP A 654 -2.82 -14.57 -21.14
C TRP A 654 -4.14 -14.84 -20.44
N GLN A 655 -4.11 -14.87 -19.11
CA GLN A 655 -5.30 -14.90 -18.28
C GLN A 655 -5.29 -13.76 -17.27
N PRO A 656 -6.47 -13.26 -16.84
CA PRO A 656 -6.55 -12.25 -15.79
C PRO A 656 -5.81 -12.66 -14.52
N PHE A 657 -5.09 -11.73 -13.93
CA PHE A 657 -4.37 -11.91 -12.67
C PHE A 657 -4.64 -10.75 -11.69
N GLN A 658 -5.89 -10.28 -11.70
CA GLN A 658 -6.30 -9.09 -10.96
C GLN A 658 -6.36 -9.33 -9.44
N LEU A 659 -6.87 -10.49 -9.02
CA LEU A 659 -7.06 -10.87 -7.61
C LEU A 659 -7.72 -9.74 -6.79
N ASN A 660 -7.01 -9.18 -5.80
CA ASN A 660 -7.47 -8.07 -4.98
C ASN A 660 -6.84 -6.72 -5.32
N LEU A 661 -6.10 -6.62 -6.42
CA LEU A 661 -5.57 -5.35 -6.91
C LEU A 661 -6.74 -4.50 -7.44
N PRO A 662 -6.81 -3.19 -7.16
CA PRO A 662 -7.79 -2.31 -7.77
C PRO A 662 -7.56 -2.15 -9.28
N VAL A 663 -8.61 -1.79 -10.03
CA VAL A 663 -8.49 -1.42 -11.44
C VAL A 663 -7.84 -0.05 -11.54
N THR A 664 -6.60 -0.02 -12.00
CA THR A 664 -5.75 1.18 -12.11
C THR A 664 -4.59 0.86 -13.04
N PRO A 665 -3.98 1.84 -13.75
CA PRO A 665 -2.82 1.55 -14.57
C PRO A 665 -1.66 1.07 -13.71
N VAL A 666 -1.05 -0.03 -14.14
CA VAL A 666 0.19 -0.55 -13.57
C VAL A 666 1.35 0.09 -14.30
N THR A 667 2.12 0.92 -13.60
CA THR A 667 3.12 1.79 -14.21
C THR A 667 4.52 1.19 -14.25
N ASP A 668 4.83 0.29 -13.32
CA ASP A 668 6.07 -0.48 -13.29
C ASP A 668 5.88 -1.75 -12.45
N MET A 669 6.70 -2.77 -12.71
CA MET A 669 6.76 -3.98 -11.91
C MET A 669 8.14 -4.62 -11.91
N LYS A 670 8.49 -5.28 -10.80
CA LYS A 670 9.74 -6.00 -10.70
C LYS A 670 9.62 -7.22 -9.79
N VAL A 671 10.26 -8.31 -10.18
CA VAL A 671 10.49 -9.45 -9.28
C VAL A 671 11.74 -9.18 -8.45
N VAL A 672 11.57 -9.08 -7.12
CA VAL A 672 12.67 -8.81 -6.18
C VAL A 672 12.55 -9.78 -5.02
N HIS A 673 13.61 -10.54 -4.75
CA HIS A 673 13.65 -11.55 -3.68
C HIS A 673 12.52 -12.61 -3.75
N GLY A 674 12.00 -12.88 -4.96
CA GLY A 674 10.88 -13.81 -5.16
C GLY A 674 9.51 -13.23 -4.78
N ASP A 675 9.40 -11.91 -4.57
CA ASP A 675 8.15 -11.17 -4.47
C ASP A 675 7.92 -10.36 -5.75
N LEU A 676 6.66 -10.11 -6.13
CA LEU A 676 6.32 -9.19 -7.22
C LEU A 676 5.97 -7.82 -6.62
N VAL A 677 6.77 -6.81 -6.95
CA VAL A 677 6.57 -5.41 -6.52
C VAL A 677 5.99 -4.61 -7.67
N LEU A 678 4.96 -3.81 -7.41
CA LEU A 678 4.26 -3.01 -8.41
C LEU A 678 4.10 -1.56 -7.95
N SER A 679 4.15 -0.65 -8.91
CA SER A 679 3.67 0.73 -8.77
C SER A 679 2.41 0.93 -9.61
N THR A 680 1.55 1.85 -9.17
CA THR A 680 0.28 2.16 -9.85
C THR A 680 0.09 3.65 -10.00
N MET A 681 -0.68 4.05 -11.02
CA MET A 681 -1.13 5.41 -11.23
C MET A 681 -2.42 5.67 -10.43
N GLY A 682 -2.29 5.98 -9.14
CA GLY A 682 -3.41 6.43 -8.31
C GLY A 682 -3.82 5.48 -7.19
N ARG A 683 -3.05 4.41 -6.92
CA ARG A 683 -3.26 3.50 -5.78
C ARG A 683 -1.95 3.12 -5.04
N GLY A 684 -0.87 3.88 -5.23
CA GLY A 684 0.42 3.66 -4.55
C GLY A 684 1.10 2.32 -4.91
N PHE A 685 2.00 1.86 -4.04
CA PHE A 685 2.80 0.66 -4.23
C PHE A 685 2.10 -0.59 -3.67
N TRP A 686 2.30 -1.71 -4.35
CA TRP A 686 1.76 -3.01 -4.00
C TRP A 686 2.84 -4.09 -4.04
N ILE A 687 2.72 -5.09 -3.18
CA ILE A 687 3.60 -6.26 -3.17
C ILE A 687 2.74 -7.52 -3.15
N MET A 688 3.03 -8.48 -4.01
CA MET A 688 2.61 -9.87 -3.83
C MET A 688 3.79 -10.63 -3.23
N ASP A 689 3.65 -11.03 -1.96
CA ASP A 689 4.69 -11.79 -1.29
C ASP A 689 4.73 -13.22 -1.85
N ASN A 690 5.94 -13.78 -1.98
CA ASN A 690 6.24 -15.17 -2.32
C ASN A 690 5.53 -15.71 -3.57
N LEU A 691 6.22 -15.61 -4.70
CA LEU A 691 5.79 -16.14 -6.00
C LEU A 691 6.06 -17.64 -6.18
N THR A 692 6.63 -18.34 -5.18
CA THR A 692 6.91 -19.78 -5.29
C THR A 692 5.72 -20.60 -5.79
N PRO A 693 4.47 -20.38 -5.31
CA PRO A 693 3.32 -21.12 -5.84
C PRO A 693 3.12 -20.98 -7.35
N LEU A 694 3.46 -19.83 -7.94
CA LEU A 694 3.37 -19.60 -9.39
C LEU A 694 4.55 -20.21 -10.14
N HIS A 695 5.76 -20.15 -9.57
CA HIS A 695 6.96 -20.72 -10.19
C HIS A 695 6.94 -22.25 -10.25
N GLU A 696 6.30 -22.89 -9.26
CA GLU A 696 6.14 -24.35 -9.23
C GLU A 696 4.88 -24.85 -9.94
N LEU A 697 3.95 -23.97 -10.31
CA LEU A 697 2.67 -24.40 -10.89
C LEU A 697 2.89 -25.01 -12.28
N ASP A 698 2.58 -26.29 -12.39
CA ASP A 698 2.58 -27.06 -13.62
C ASP A 698 1.39 -28.04 -13.65
N ASP A 699 1.25 -28.79 -14.75
CA ASP A 699 0.15 -29.75 -14.91
C ASP A 699 0.17 -30.87 -13.84
N ARG A 700 1.33 -31.16 -13.24
CA ARG A 700 1.45 -32.17 -12.17
C ARG A 700 0.93 -31.63 -10.85
N VAL A 701 1.27 -30.40 -10.51
CA VAL A 701 0.76 -29.72 -9.32
C VAL A 701 -0.74 -29.47 -9.46
N ALA A 702 -1.19 -28.99 -10.61
CA ALA A 702 -2.61 -28.72 -10.89
C ALA A 702 -3.49 -29.98 -10.81
N SER A 703 -2.94 -31.17 -11.08
CA SER A 703 -3.65 -32.45 -11.00
C SER A 703 -3.40 -33.23 -9.70
N ALA A 704 -2.54 -32.74 -8.82
CA ALA A 704 -2.23 -33.40 -7.55
C ALA A 704 -3.38 -33.24 -6.55
N SER A 705 -3.63 -34.28 -5.74
CA SER A 705 -4.64 -34.20 -4.68
C SER A 705 -4.25 -33.18 -3.58
N ALA A 706 -2.95 -33.05 -3.33
CA ALA A 706 -2.35 -32.08 -2.44
C ALA A 706 -0.88 -31.84 -2.82
N HIS A 707 -0.38 -30.62 -2.62
CA HIS A 707 1.03 -30.27 -2.82
C HIS A 707 1.51 -29.27 -1.76
N LEU A 708 2.74 -29.47 -1.27
CA LEU A 708 3.45 -28.54 -0.38
C LEU A 708 4.55 -27.87 -1.21
N TYR A 709 4.46 -26.56 -1.38
CA TYR A 709 5.42 -25.78 -2.15
C TYR A 709 6.75 -25.61 -1.39
N GLU A 710 7.83 -25.31 -2.10
CA GLU A 710 9.11 -24.95 -1.49
C GLU A 710 8.95 -23.79 -0.50
N ILE A 711 9.66 -23.88 0.62
CA ILE A 711 9.62 -22.85 1.66
C ILE A 711 10.87 -22.00 1.51
N ARG A 712 10.70 -20.70 1.34
CA ARG A 712 11.82 -19.77 1.25
C ARG A 712 12.56 -19.65 2.58
N ASP A 713 13.87 -19.47 2.51
CA ASP A 713 14.66 -19.09 3.67
C ASP A 713 14.17 -17.75 4.24
N VAL A 714 14.26 -17.59 5.55
CA VAL A 714 13.63 -16.48 6.26
C VAL A 714 14.54 -15.90 7.31
N HIS A 715 14.62 -14.57 7.40
CA HIS A 715 15.30 -13.91 8.50
C HIS A 715 14.46 -13.94 9.77
N ARG A 716 15.11 -14.12 10.91
CA ARG A 716 14.51 -14.07 12.26
C ARG A 716 14.13 -12.64 12.70
N LEU A 717 13.24 -12.00 11.94
CA LEU A 717 12.80 -10.62 12.14
C LEU A 717 11.83 -10.50 13.33
N ARG A 718 11.86 -9.34 14.00
CA ARG A 718 10.93 -8.99 15.08
C ARG A 718 10.26 -7.65 14.81
N TYR A 719 9.00 -7.70 14.39
CA TYR A 719 8.13 -6.53 14.33
C TYR A 719 6.68 -6.93 14.60
N GLY A 720 5.85 -5.98 15.04
CA GLY A 720 4.42 -6.19 15.24
C GLY A 720 3.71 -6.31 13.90
N GLY A 721 3.46 -7.52 13.42
CA GLY A 721 2.58 -7.75 12.28
C GLY A 721 1.11 -7.47 12.62
N GLY A 722 0.36 -6.86 11.70
CA GLY A 722 -1.09 -6.72 11.81
C GLY A 722 -1.63 -5.35 12.27
N PHE A 723 -0.83 -4.29 12.26
CA PHE A 723 -1.33 -2.90 12.36
C PHE A 723 -1.66 -2.33 10.98
N GLY A 724 -2.48 -3.04 10.20
CA GLY A 724 -3.10 -2.53 8.97
C GLY A 724 -4.60 -2.34 9.24
N GLY A 725 -5.12 -1.12 9.03
CA GLY A 725 -6.55 -0.86 9.17
C GLY A 725 -7.35 -1.69 8.17
N ARG A 726 -8.51 -2.23 8.59
CA ARG A 726 -9.52 -2.71 7.64
C ARG A 726 -9.85 -1.55 6.70
N GLY A 727 -9.66 -1.71 5.38
CA GLY A 727 -10.12 -0.73 4.39
C GLY A 727 -9.10 -0.16 3.39
N GLY A 728 -7.90 -0.73 3.22
CA GLY A 728 -6.98 -0.34 2.12
C GLY A 728 -6.36 1.05 2.22
N VAL A 729 -6.64 1.81 3.28
CA VAL A 729 -6.13 3.17 3.51
C VAL A 729 -4.74 3.18 4.15
N ARG A 730 -4.29 2.07 4.73
CA ARG A 730 -3.01 2.00 5.46
C ARG A 730 -2.11 0.90 4.91
N PRO A 731 -0.78 1.10 4.90
CA PRO A 731 0.17 0.06 4.53
C PRO A 731 -0.04 -1.19 5.36
N SER A 732 -0.01 -2.34 4.68
CA SER A 732 -0.15 -3.65 5.30
C SER A 732 1.19 -4.39 5.23
N TYR A 733 1.64 -4.86 6.39
CA TYR A 733 2.85 -5.67 6.51
C TYR A 733 2.49 -7.07 6.99
N PRO A 734 3.04 -8.13 6.34
CA PRO A 734 2.75 -9.51 6.71
C PRO A 734 3.24 -9.79 8.13
N GLN A 735 2.77 -10.88 8.73
CA GLN A 735 3.38 -11.34 9.97
C GLN A 735 4.81 -11.82 9.69
N ALA A 736 5.77 -11.43 10.53
CA ALA A 736 7.12 -11.99 10.47
C ALA A 736 7.07 -13.51 10.70
N GLY A 737 7.63 -14.26 9.75
CA GLY A 737 7.73 -15.71 9.88
C GLY A 737 7.92 -16.44 8.55
N ALA A 738 8.09 -17.76 8.62
CA ALA A 738 8.18 -18.61 7.44
C ALA A 738 6.79 -18.74 6.81
N GLN A 739 6.67 -18.36 5.53
CA GLN A 739 5.46 -18.57 4.74
C GLN A 739 5.47 -19.99 4.18
N ILE A 740 4.44 -20.75 4.52
CA ILE A 740 4.28 -22.15 4.17
C ILE A 740 3.02 -22.23 3.31
N ASP A 741 3.24 -22.40 2.01
CA ASP A 741 2.18 -22.47 1.02
C ASP A 741 1.87 -23.92 0.67
N TYR A 742 0.59 -24.25 0.50
CA TYR A 742 0.14 -25.57 0.05
C TYR A 742 -1.18 -25.47 -0.71
N VAL A 743 -1.49 -26.46 -1.54
CA VAL A 743 -2.75 -26.59 -2.26
C VAL A 743 -3.43 -27.91 -1.91
N LEU A 744 -4.75 -27.88 -1.79
CA LEU A 744 -5.60 -29.03 -1.56
C LEU A 744 -6.66 -29.07 -2.66
N SER A 745 -6.74 -30.16 -3.42
CA SER A 745 -7.77 -30.32 -4.46
C SER A 745 -9.20 -30.34 -3.89
N ASP A 746 -9.35 -30.91 -2.69
CA ASP A 746 -10.60 -31.04 -1.96
C ASP A 746 -10.41 -30.64 -0.50
N ALA A 747 -11.52 -30.27 0.17
CA ALA A 747 -11.49 -30.00 1.60
C ALA A 747 -11.13 -31.25 2.42
N VAL A 748 -10.23 -31.09 3.39
CA VAL A 748 -9.76 -32.18 4.26
C VAL A 748 -10.72 -32.35 5.44
N THR A 749 -11.36 -33.52 5.54
CA THR A 749 -12.32 -33.85 6.61
C THR A 749 -11.65 -34.44 7.87
N GLY A 750 -10.41 -34.92 7.74
CA GLY A 750 -9.61 -35.51 8.81
C GLY A 750 -8.59 -34.54 9.43
N PRO A 751 -7.62 -35.05 10.21
CA PRO A 751 -6.54 -34.22 10.73
C PRO A 751 -5.59 -33.80 9.61
N LEU A 752 -5.44 -32.48 9.44
CA LEU A 752 -4.35 -31.83 8.72
C LEU A 752 -3.35 -31.34 9.77
N THR A 753 -2.08 -31.76 9.65
CA THR A 753 -1.02 -31.43 10.61
C THR A 753 0.22 -30.89 9.93
N LEU A 754 0.75 -29.79 10.46
CA LEU A 754 2.03 -29.20 10.09
C LEU A 754 3.00 -29.37 11.26
N ASP A 755 3.99 -30.25 11.09
CA ASP A 755 5.08 -30.45 12.03
C ASP A 755 6.31 -29.67 11.58
N ILE A 756 6.88 -28.86 12.46
CA ILE A 756 8.19 -28.24 12.27
C ILE A 756 9.21 -28.99 13.12
N VAL A 757 10.26 -29.49 12.48
CA VAL A 757 11.39 -30.18 13.13
C VAL A 757 12.69 -29.42 12.88
N ASP A 758 13.62 -29.49 13.84
CA ASP A 758 14.97 -28.95 13.67
C ASP A 758 15.89 -29.91 12.91
N ALA A 759 17.16 -29.52 12.73
CA ALA A 759 18.18 -30.27 12.01
C ALA A 759 18.47 -31.65 12.66
N GLU A 760 18.26 -31.79 13.97
CA GLU A 760 18.40 -33.04 14.72
C GLU A 760 17.15 -33.93 14.65
N GLY A 761 16.08 -33.48 14.00
CA GLY A 761 14.80 -34.18 13.86
C GLY A 761 13.91 -34.08 15.10
N VAL A 762 14.19 -33.15 16.01
CA VAL A 762 13.37 -32.89 17.19
C VAL A 762 12.18 -32.01 16.81
N LEU A 763 10.99 -32.39 17.27
CA LEU A 763 9.76 -31.62 17.04
C LEU A 763 9.84 -30.28 17.77
N VAL A 764 9.86 -29.20 17.00
CA VAL A 764 9.84 -27.82 17.49
C VAL A 764 8.41 -27.38 17.76
N ARG A 765 7.50 -27.63 16.82
CA ARG A 765 6.09 -27.23 16.91
C ARG A 765 5.21 -28.08 16.01
N SER A 766 4.01 -28.40 16.47
CA SER A 766 2.96 -29.04 15.66
C SER A 766 1.71 -28.17 15.66
N ILE A 767 1.08 -28.02 14.49
CA ILE A 767 -0.09 -27.17 14.26
C ILE A 767 -1.12 -28.02 13.50
N SER A 768 -2.40 -27.91 13.87
CA SER A 768 -3.48 -28.72 13.27
C SER A 768 -4.73 -27.89 12.99
N ASN A 769 -5.52 -28.30 11.98
CA ASN A 769 -6.86 -27.78 11.73
C ASN A 769 -7.85 -28.10 12.87
N GLN A 770 -7.64 -29.15 13.67
CA GLN A 770 -8.57 -29.57 14.74
C GLN A 770 -8.26 -28.97 16.14
N GLY A 771 -7.22 -28.13 16.28
CA GLY A 771 -6.81 -27.51 17.56
C GLY A 771 -7.66 -26.31 18.02
N PRO A 772 -7.39 -25.68 19.19
CA PRO A 772 -8.33 -24.78 19.87
C PRO A 772 -8.43 -23.35 19.28
N GLY A 773 -8.16 -23.14 17.99
CA GLY A 773 -8.11 -21.80 17.40
C GLY A 773 -9.42 -21.02 17.56
N GLU A 774 -9.33 -19.81 18.13
CA GLU A 774 -10.34 -18.76 18.02
C GLU A 774 -9.69 -17.37 18.08
N TYR A 775 -9.89 -16.56 17.04
CA TYR A 775 -9.61 -15.13 17.04
C TYR A 775 -10.88 -14.40 17.51
N THR A 776 -10.79 -13.49 18.46
CA THR A 776 -11.91 -12.57 18.76
C THR A 776 -11.48 -11.12 18.61
N VAL A 777 -12.25 -10.37 17.82
CA VAL A 777 -12.22 -8.92 17.80
C VAL A 777 -13.17 -8.46 18.91
N PRO A 778 -12.74 -7.69 19.92
CA PRO A 778 -13.66 -7.19 20.95
C PRO A 778 -14.78 -6.37 20.30
N ALA A 779 -16.02 -6.58 20.72
CA ALA A 779 -17.20 -5.88 20.20
C ALA A 779 -17.23 -4.38 20.56
N GLU A 780 -16.46 -3.95 21.57
CA GLU A 780 -16.33 -2.55 21.95
C GLU A 780 -14.86 -2.13 22.08
N PRO A 781 -14.39 -1.13 21.31
CA PRO A 781 -13.05 -0.58 21.46
C PRO A 781 -12.95 0.20 22.78
N GLY A 782 -12.11 -0.26 23.70
CA GLY A 782 -11.77 0.50 24.91
C GLY A 782 -11.03 1.80 24.59
N MET A 783 -11.05 2.75 25.53
CA MET A 783 -10.46 4.10 25.45
C MET A 783 -8.97 4.19 25.04
N ARG A 784 -8.26 3.05 24.90
CA ARG A 784 -6.94 2.93 24.27
C ARG A 784 -6.88 1.60 23.51
N GLU A 785 -6.80 1.68 22.19
CA GLU A 785 -6.38 0.66 21.20
C GLU A 785 -7.44 -0.17 20.44
N TRP A 786 -7.32 -0.12 19.11
CA TRP A 786 -7.75 -1.14 18.14
C TRP A 786 -6.81 -2.36 18.17
N ARG A 787 -6.69 -3.07 19.31
CA ARG A 787 -5.95 -4.33 19.34
C ARG A 787 -6.87 -5.50 19.03
N LEU A 788 -6.55 -6.22 17.95
CA LEU A 788 -6.94 -7.61 17.76
C LEU A 788 -6.36 -8.42 18.94
N GLU A 789 -7.20 -8.79 19.91
CA GLU A 789 -6.80 -9.73 20.94
C GLU A 789 -6.77 -11.14 20.32
N ARG A 790 -5.58 -11.59 19.92
CA ARG A 790 -5.38 -12.95 19.41
C ARG A 790 -5.68 -13.94 20.56
N PHE A 791 -6.52 -14.96 20.38
CA PHE A 791 -6.67 -16.13 21.28
C PHE A 791 -6.43 -17.46 20.51
N GLY A 792 -5.95 -18.53 21.17
CA GLY A 792 -5.59 -19.85 20.57
C GLY A 792 -4.35 -19.96 19.65
N THR A 793 -3.86 -21.18 19.39
CA THR A 793 -2.88 -21.45 18.31
C THR A 793 -3.61 -21.28 16.96
N PRO A 794 -3.03 -20.64 15.92
CA PRO A 794 -3.68 -20.55 14.61
C PRO A 794 -4.04 -21.94 14.07
N ARG A 795 -5.25 -22.11 13.51
CA ARG A 795 -5.63 -23.33 12.79
C ARG A 795 -5.06 -23.30 11.38
N LEU A 796 -4.73 -24.48 10.85
CA LEU A 796 -4.47 -24.64 9.42
C LEU A 796 -5.79 -24.57 8.65
N PRO A 797 -5.88 -23.75 7.58
CA PRO A 797 -6.95 -23.86 6.61
C PRO A 797 -7.04 -25.27 6.01
N ASP A 798 -8.24 -25.81 5.87
CA ASP A 798 -8.49 -27.18 5.39
C ASP A 798 -9.50 -27.25 4.24
N GLY A 799 -9.87 -26.11 3.65
CA GLY A 799 -10.72 -26.03 2.46
C GLY A 799 -9.98 -26.43 1.17
N ALA A 800 -10.73 -26.60 0.08
CA ALA A 800 -10.14 -26.75 -1.25
C ALA A 800 -9.46 -25.44 -1.71
N GLY A 801 -8.50 -25.55 -2.62
CA GLY A 801 -7.72 -24.45 -3.18
C GLY A 801 -6.36 -24.25 -2.49
N THR A 802 -5.72 -23.13 -2.83
CA THR A 802 -4.43 -22.72 -2.26
C THR A 802 -4.58 -22.09 -0.87
N HIS A 803 -3.55 -22.27 -0.03
CA HIS A 803 -3.48 -21.74 1.33
C HIS A 803 -2.07 -21.26 1.66
N ARG A 804 -1.99 -20.11 2.36
CA ARG A 804 -0.76 -19.60 2.96
C ARG A 804 -0.85 -19.60 4.47
N PHE A 805 0.06 -20.31 5.12
CA PHE A 805 0.21 -20.30 6.57
C PHE A 805 1.55 -19.68 6.98
N THR A 806 1.55 -18.76 7.94
CA THR A 806 2.80 -18.17 8.45
C THR A 806 3.17 -18.74 9.82
N TRP A 807 4.23 -19.52 9.89
CA TRP A 807 4.83 -19.90 11.16
C TRP A 807 5.70 -18.75 11.69
N ASP A 808 5.32 -18.22 12.86
CA ASP A 808 5.96 -17.09 13.54
C ASP A 808 7.36 -17.37 14.11
N LEU A 809 7.98 -18.47 13.66
CA LEU A 809 9.29 -18.95 14.08
C LEU A 809 9.38 -19.18 15.58
N SER A 810 8.28 -19.48 16.27
CA SER A 810 8.32 -19.71 17.72
C SER A 810 8.04 -21.16 18.11
N HIS A 811 8.71 -21.57 19.18
CA HIS A 811 8.35 -22.74 19.97
C HIS A 811 6.97 -22.54 20.60
N PRO A 812 6.29 -23.62 21.04
CA PRO A 812 5.17 -23.51 21.95
C PRO A 812 5.56 -22.69 23.17
N GLY A 813 4.67 -21.80 23.60
CA GLY A 813 4.77 -21.09 24.87
C GLY A 813 4.42 -21.97 26.07
N PRO A 814 4.36 -21.38 27.28
CA PRO A 814 4.08 -22.13 28.50
C PRO A 814 2.66 -22.68 28.52
N TRP A 815 2.46 -23.79 29.23
CA TRP A 815 1.13 -24.34 29.47
C TRP A 815 0.24 -23.33 30.22
N ALA A 816 -1.06 -23.38 29.97
CA ALA A 816 -2.07 -22.63 30.73
C ALA A 816 -3.37 -23.45 30.84
N PRO A 817 -4.15 -23.24 31.93
CA PRO A 817 -5.40 -23.99 32.15
C PRO A 817 -6.47 -23.67 31.09
N ASN A 818 -6.47 -22.44 30.57
CA ASN A 818 -7.30 -22.10 29.41
C ASN A 818 -6.64 -22.67 28.13
N PRO A 819 -7.30 -23.59 27.39
CA PRO A 819 -6.75 -24.18 26.17
C PRO A 819 -6.41 -23.14 25.10
N GLY A 820 -7.17 -22.05 25.03
CA GLY A 820 -6.90 -20.92 24.14
C GLY A 820 -5.73 -20.03 24.58
N ARG A 821 -5.15 -20.25 25.77
CA ARG A 821 -3.95 -19.55 26.29
C ARG A 821 -2.72 -20.44 26.37
N SER A 822 -2.92 -21.75 26.46
CA SER A 822 -1.84 -22.74 26.57
C SER A 822 -0.98 -22.75 25.31
N GLY A 823 0.35 -22.79 25.47
CA GLY A 823 1.25 -22.87 24.32
C GLY A 823 1.50 -21.54 23.59
N ARG A 824 1.07 -20.39 24.15
CA ARG A 824 1.20 -19.07 23.49
C ARG A 824 2.40 -18.25 23.94
N GLY A 825 2.95 -17.47 23.01
CA GLY A 825 4.04 -16.53 23.28
C GLY A 825 5.36 -17.23 23.64
N GLY A 826 5.65 -18.35 22.98
CA GLY A 826 6.91 -19.04 23.17
C GLY A 826 8.10 -18.29 22.55
N PRO A 827 9.33 -18.66 22.94
CA PRO A 827 10.52 -18.05 22.37
C PRO A 827 10.64 -18.37 20.89
N MET A 828 11.17 -17.42 20.11
CA MET A 828 11.54 -17.68 18.72
C MET A 828 12.71 -18.66 18.65
N VAL A 829 12.67 -19.58 17.69
CA VAL A 829 13.74 -20.54 17.39
C VAL A 829 15.05 -19.82 17.04
N PRO A 830 16.23 -20.43 17.28
CA PRO A 830 17.51 -19.85 16.85
C PRO A 830 17.70 -19.95 15.33
N PRO A 831 18.64 -19.21 14.74
CA PRO A 831 19.09 -19.45 13.37
C PRO A 831 19.56 -20.91 13.17
N GLY A 832 19.26 -21.46 12.00
CA GLY A 832 19.56 -22.84 11.63
C GLY A 832 18.57 -23.42 10.62
N THR A 833 18.78 -24.70 10.28
CA THR A 833 17.95 -25.45 9.33
C THR A 833 16.75 -26.08 10.01
N TYR A 834 15.58 -25.99 9.38
CA TYR A 834 14.33 -26.59 9.84
C TYR A 834 13.64 -27.33 8.69
N THR A 835 12.83 -28.33 9.02
CA THR A 835 11.97 -29.03 8.08
C THR A 835 10.51 -28.87 8.49
N ALA A 836 9.67 -28.41 7.56
CA ALA A 836 8.23 -28.43 7.70
C ALA A 836 7.68 -29.69 7.02
N ARG A 837 6.88 -30.47 7.74
CA ARG A 837 6.17 -31.65 7.25
C ARG A 837 4.67 -31.42 7.34
N LEU A 838 4.00 -31.36 6.20
CA LEU A 838 2.53 -31.30 6.11
C LEU A 838 1.99 -32.71 5.91
N SER A 839 0.91 -33.08 6.60
CA SER A 839 0.29 -34.41 6.48
C SER A 839 -1.23 -34.33 6.52
N ALA A 840 -1.89 -35.07 5.62
CA ALA A 840 -3.34 -35.16 5.47
C ALA A 840 -3.73 -36.60 5.12
N GLY A 841 -4.26 -37.36 6.10
CA GLY A 841 -4.51 -38.79 5.93
C GLY A 841 -3.22 -39.56 5.62
N ASP A 842 -3.20 -40.29 4.51
CA ASP A 842 -2.02 -41.05 4.03
C ASP A 842 -1.02 -40.20 3.24
N TRP A 843 -1.38 -38.96 2.88
CA TRP A 843 -0.50 -38.04 2.16
C TRP A 843 0.38 -37.26 3.14
N SER A 844 1.67 -37.14 2.81
CA SER A 844 2.59 -36.25 3.52
C SER A 844 3.68 -35.73 2.60
N ALA A 845 4.09 -34.48 2.81
CA ALA A 845 5.22 -33.86 2.12
C ALA A 845 6.07 -33.07 3.11
N SER A 846 7.39 -33.03 2.87
CA SER A 846 8.35 -32.29 3.69
C SER A 846 9.13 -31.31 2.84
N ARG A 847 9.46 -30.15 3.41
CA ARG A 847 10.32 -29.12 2.83
C ARG A 847 11.27 -28.56 3.87
N THR A 848 12.53 -28.37 3.48
CA THR A 848 13.59 -27.87 4.35
C THR A 848 13.87 -26.41 3.99
N PHE A 849 14.10 -25.58 4.99
CA PHE A 849 14.42 -24.15 4.82
C PHE A 849 15.34 -23.68 5.96
N GLU A 850 16.00 -22.55 5.73
CA GLU A 850 16.90 -21.93 6.70
C GLU A 850 16.23 -20.73 7.39
N VAL A 851 16.38 -20.68 8.72
CA VAL A 851 16.13 -19.46 9.49
C VAL A 851 17.46 -18.75 9.66
N MET A 852 17.62 -17.60 9.00
CA MET A 852 18.83 -16.79 9.04
C MET A 852 18.79 -15.75 10.15
N LEU A 853 19.96 -15.32 10.61
CA LEU A 853 20.09 -14.18 11.51
C LEU A 853 19.60 -12.88 10.84
N ASP A 854 19.00 -11.97 11.60
CA ASP A 854 18.67 -10.63 11.11
C ASP A 854 19.97 -9.86 10.85
N PRO A 855 20.24 -9.40 9.61
CA PRO A 855 21.51 -8.74 9.26
C PRO A 855 21.75 -7.46 10.07
N ARG A 856 20.70 -6.81 10.57
CA ARG A 856 20.81 -5.62 11.43
C ARG A 856 21.32 -5.97 12.82
N VAL A 857 20.88 -7.11 13.35
CA VAL A 857 21.37 -7.66 14.62
C VAL A 857 22.83 -8.12 14.47
N ALA A 858 23.16 -8.76 13.34
CA ALA A 858 24.53 -9.13 13.02
C ALA A 858 25.47 -7.91 12.96
N ALA A 859 25.01 -6.79 12.38
CA ALA A 859 25.76 -5.54 12.31
C ALA A 859 26.08 -4.91 13.69
N GLU A 860 25.32 -5.26 14.74
CA GLU A 860 25.60 -4.87 16.13
C GLU A 860 26.61 -5.80 16.83
N GLY A 861 27.15 -6.81 16.13
CA GLY A 861 28.10 -7.76 16.67
C GLY A 861 27.47 -8.92 17.44
N ILE A 862 26.17 -9.14 17.29
CA ILE A 862 25.46 -10.29 17.88
C ILE A 862 25.56 -11.48 16.92
N ASP A 863 26.11 -12.60 17.39
CA ASP A 863 26.24 -13.83 16.61
C ASP A 863 25.14 -14.87 16.90
N GLU A 864 25.06 -15.90 16.05
CA GLU A 864 24.09 -17.00 16.19
C GLU A 864 24.26 -17.79 17.49
N GLY A 865 25.50 -17.90 17.99
CA GLY A 865 25.80 -18.61 19.23
C GLY A 865 25.20 -17.93 20.45
N LEU A 866 25.23 -16.60 20.50
CA LEU A 866 24.58 -15.80 21.54
C LEU A 866 23.05 -15.92 21.43
N VAL A 867 22.50 -15.86 20.22
CA VAL A 867 21.06 -16.05 20.00
C VAL A 867 20.62 -17.44 20.46
N ARG A 868 21.38 -18.50 20.17
CA ARG A 868 21.07 -19.87 20.62
C ARG A 868 21.04 -19.97 22.14
N ARG A 869 22.07 -19.46 22.84
CA ARG A 869 22.08 -19.42 24.32
C ARG A 869 20.88 -18.66 24.90
N GLN A 870 20.47 -17.56 24.26
CA GLN A 870 19.28 -16.82 24.68
C GLN A 870 18.00 -17.66 24.53
N VAL A 871 17.85 -18.41 23.43
CA VAL A 871 16.69 -19.25 23.18
C VAL A 871 16.66 -20.44 24.13
N ASP A 872 17.79 -21.13 24.33
CA ASP A 872 17.92 -22.24 25.27
C ASP A 872 17.45 -21.82 26.67
N PHE A 873 17.91 -20.66 27.12
CA PHE A 873 17.46 -20.11 28.39
C PHE A 873 15.95 -19.78 28.40
N ALA A 874 15.43 -19.15 27.35
CA ALA A 874 14.02 -18.80 27.31
C ALA A 874 13.12 -20.05 27.35
N LEU A 875 13.59 -21.18 26.81
CA LEU A 875 12.93 -22.49 26.93
C LEU A 875 12.97 -23.02 28.37
N GLU A 876 14.09 -22.92 29.09
CA GLU A 876 14.17 -23.27 30.52
C GLU A 876 13.15 -22.48 31.36
N VAL A 877 13.00 -21.19 31.07
CA VAL A 877 12.01 -20.33 31.76
C VAL A 877 10.57 -20.74 31.41
N ARG A 878 10.30 -21.01 30.13
CA ARG A 878 8.99 -21.48 29.65
C ARG A 878 8.58 -22.77 30.36
N ASP A 879 9.49 -23.73 30.47
CA ASP A 879 9.19 -25.05 31.03
C ASP A 879 8.90 -24.93 32.52
N ALA A 880 9.71 -24.16 33.25
CA ALA A 880 9.47 -23.85 34.65
C ALA A 880 8.09 -23.20 34.89
N LEU A 881 7.70 -22.28 34.01
CA LEU A 881 6.41 -21.61 34.10
C LEU A 881 5.25 -22.58 33.82
N SER A 882 5.44 -23.52 32.90
CA SER A 882 4.47 -24.58 32.62
C SER A 882 4.30 -25.50 33.82
N GLU A 883 5.39 -25.95 34.43
CA GLU A 883 5.37 -26.78 35.63
C GLU A 883 4.66 -26.08 36.79
N ALA A 884 4.96 -24.80 37.02
CA ALA A 884 4.34 -24.01 38.07
C ALA A 884 2.82 -23.88 37.86
N ARG A 885 2.39 -23.60 36.62
CA ARG A 885 0.95 -23.49 36.28
C ARG A 885 0.24 -24.84 36.36
N LEU A 886 0.86 -25.92 35.91
CA LEU A 886 0.33 -27.28 36.04
C LEU A 886 0.17 -27.68 37.50
N ALA A 887 1.12 -27.32 38.36
CA ALA A 887 1.03 -27.57 39.80
C ALA A 887 -0.17 -26.83 40.41
N VAL A 888 -0.37 -25.56 40.06
CA VAL A 888 -1.56 -24.78 40.47
C VAL A 888 -2.84 -25.45 39.97
N HIS A 889 -2.89 -25.85 38.70
CA HIS A 889 -4.09 -26.47 38.14
C HIS A 889 -4.44 -27.80 38.81
N ARG A 890 -3.43 -28.64 39.13
CA ARG A 890 -3.65 -29.89 39.89
C ARG A 890 -4.19 -29.61 41.29
N ILE A 891 -3.78 -28.50 41.91
CA ILE A 891 -4.30 -28.04 43.20
C ILE A 891 -5.76 -27.60 43.05
N GLU A 892 -6.12 -26.86 42.00
CA GLU A 892 -7.51 -26.48 41.67
C GLU A 892 -8.39 -27.72 41.42
N GLU A 893 -7.93 -28.68 40.61
CA GLU A 893 -8.67 -29.94 40.38
C GLU A 893 -8.88 -30.73 41.68
N ALA A 894 -7.89 -30.73 42.57
CA ALA A 894 -8.02 -31.34 43.90
C ALA A 894 -9.04 -30.59 44.78
N ARG A 895 -9.16 -29.25 44.64
CA ARG A 895 -10.18 -28.44 45.31
C ARG A 895 -11.58 -28.85 44.88
N GLU A 896 -11.80 -28.98 43.57
CA GLU A 896 -13.11 -29.30 43.00
C GLU A 896 -13.56 -30.73 43.35
N ARG A 897 -12.60 -31.64 43.57
CA ARG A 897 -12.87 -33.02 44.01
C ARG A 897 -12.98 -33.16 45.53
N GLY A 898 -12.54 -32.18 46.30
CA GLY A 898 -12.54 -32.17 47.76
C GLY A 898 -13.74 -31.41 48.36
N GLY A 899 -14.33 -31.93 49.45
CA GLY A 899 -15.36 -31.23 50.22
C GLY A 899 -14.91 -30.92 51.65
N GLY A 900 -15.29 -29.76 52.19
CA GLY A 900 -15.03 -29.38 53.58
C GLY A 900 -13.69 -28.66 53.79
N GLU A 901 -13.00 -28.97 54.89
CA GLU A 901 -11.79 -28.28 55.39
C GLU A 901 -10.62 -28.29 54.37
N LEU A 902 -10.49 -29.37 53.59
CA LEU A 902 -9.47 -29.51 52.53
C LEU A 902 -9.64 -28.47 51.41
N ALA A 903 -10.87 -28.12 51.04
CA ALA A 903 -11.12 -27.11 49.99
C ALA A 903 -10.70 -25.70 50.45
N SER A 904 -10.89 -25.38 51.73
CA SER A 904 -10.48 -24.11 52.33
C SER A 904 -8.96 -23.99 52.50
N GLU A 905 -8.28 -25.09 52.83
CA GLU A 905 -6.82 -25.12 52.85
C GLU A 905 -6.22 -24.93 51.44
N ILE A 906 -6.83 -25.56 50.43
CA ILE A 906 -6.44 -25.41 49.04
C ILE A 906 -6.62 -23.98 48.53
N GLU A 907 -7.76 -23.33 48.80
CA GLU A 907 -8.03 -21.95 48.37
C GLU A 907 -7.01 -20.94 48.94
N ALA A 908 -6.55 -21.17 50.16
CA ALA A 908 -5.56 -20.30 50.79
C ALA A 908 -4.15 -20.53 50.24
N VAL A 909 -3.79 -21.76 49.82
CA VAL A 909 -2.55 -22.04 49.09
C VAL A 909 -2.57 -21.37 47.71
N GLU A 910 -3.69 -21.45 46.99
CA GLU A 910 -3.87 -20.84 45.67
C GLU A 910 -3.65 -19.32 45.69
N LYS A 911 -4.19 -18.62 46.70
CA LYS A 911 -4.00 -17.16 46.88
C LYS A 911 -2.55 -16.74 47.10
N GLU A 912 -1.68 -17.62 47.61
CA GLU A 912 -0.25 -17.35 47.79
C GLU A 912 0.59 -17.68 46.54
N LEU A 913 0.04 -18.49 45.63
CA LEU A 913 0.71 -18.93 44.40
C LEU A 913 0.36 -18.03 43.21
N VAL A 914 -0.91 -17.66 43.08
CA VAL A 914 -1.48 -17.04 41.88
C VAL A 914 -1.78 -15.56 42.13
N SER A 915 -1.31 -14.71 41.21
CA SER A 915 -1.65 -13.29 41.23
C SER A 915 -3.13 -13.07 40.89
N GLU A 916 -3.80 -12.20 41.64
CA GLU A 916 -5.20 -11.87 41.37
C GLU A 916 -5.39 -11.34 39.94
N PRO A 917 -6.48 -11.70 39.23
CA PRO A 917 -6.70 -11.31 37.84
C PRO A 917 -7.19 -9.85 37.71
N ARG A 918 -6.39 -8.90 38.22
CA ARG A 918 -6.60 -7.45 38.09
C ARG A 918 -5.35 -6.79 37.53
N ARG A 919 -5.52 -5.69 36.80
CA ARG A 919 -4.50 -5.04 35.96
C ARG A 919 -3.17 -4.71 36.66
N TYR A 920 -3.18 -4.58 38.00
CA TYR A 920 -2.02 -4.32 38.85
C TYR A 920 -2.10 -5.08 40.18
N SER A 921 -2.26 -6.40 40.12
CA SER A 921 -2.18 -7.24 41.31
C SER A 921 -0.76 -7.26 41.89
N ARG A 922 -0.65 -7.51 43.19
CA ARG A 922 0.62 -7.91 43.79
C ARG A 922 1.07 -9.23 43.12
N PRO A 923 2.29 -9.31 42.54
CA PRO A 923 2.77 -10.56 41.97
C PRO A 923 2.95 -11.58 43.09
N MET A 924 2.35 -12.75 42.94
CA MET A 924 2.47 -13.89 43.86
C MET A 924 3.56 -14.86 43.38
N LEU A 925 3.70 -16.03 44.02
CA LEU A 925 4.89 -16.88 43.85
C LEU A 925 5.18 -17.24 42.37
N VAL A 926 4.17 -17.54 41.56
CA VAL A 926 4.36 -17.92 40.15
C VAL A 926 4.98 -16.78 39.33
N ASP A 927 4.47 -15.55 39.46
CA ASP A 927 4.99 -14.38 38.75
C ASP A 927 6.38 -13.95 39.28
N GLN A 928 6.61 -14.11 40.59
CA GLN A 928 7.91 -13.84 41.21
C GLN A 928 8.98 -14.85 40.77
N LEU A 929 8.61 -16.13 40.61
CA LEU A 929 9.51 -17.16 40.08
C LEU A 929 9.87 -16.89 38.61
N GLN A 930 8.94 -16.37 37.81
CA GLN A 930 9.21 -15.93 36.44
C GLN A 930 10.27 -14.80 36.42
N TYR A 931 10.14 -13.82 37.30
CA TYR A 931 11.13 -12.74 37.45
C TYR A 931 12.51 -13.27 37.90
N LEU A 932 12.53 -14.15 38.91
CA LEU A 932 13.77 -14.70 39.46
C LEU A 932 14.50 -15.62 38.48
N ARG A 933 13.78 -16.53 37.80
CA ARG A 933 14.38 -17.39 36.78
C ARG A 933 14.90 -16.57 35.60
N GLY A 934 14.21 -15.49 35.22
CA GLY A 934 14.65 -14.48 34.24
C GLY A 934 16.06 -13.91 34.50
N ALA A 935 16.46 -13.78 35.77
CA ALA A 935 17.73 -13.16 36.15
C ALA A 935 18.92 -14.14 36.19
N ILE A 936 18.68 -15.46 36.24
CA ILE A 936 19.72 -16.48 36.44
C ILE A 936 20.82 -16.45 35.36
N PRO A 937 20.53 -16.37 34.04
CA PRO A 937 21.59 -16.38 33.03
C PRO A 937 22.42 -15.13 33.01
N MET A 938 21.83 -13.97 33.33
CA MET A 938 22.62 -12.74 33.50
C MET A 938 23.63 -12.91 34.63
N MET A 939 23.28 -13.66 35.69
CA MET A 939 24.23 -14.03 36.74
C MET A 939 25.27 -15.04 36.23
N ARG A 940 24.86 -16.06 35.45
CA ARG A 940 25.80 -17.02 34.83
C ARG A 940 26.83 -16.35 33.93
N GLU A 941 26.39 -15.43 33.07
CA GLU A 941 27.24 -14.67 32.15
C GLU A 941 28.25 -13.78 32.89
N ARG A 942 27.84 -13.22 34.03
CA ARG A 942 28.73 -12.45 34.91
C ARG A 942 29.65 -13.31 35.78
N GLY A 943 29.62 -14.63 35.63
CA GLY A 943 30.45 -15.57 36.39
C GLY A 943 29.93 -15.89 37.80
N GLY A 944 28.68 -15.57 38.11
CA GLY A 944 28.03 -15.88 39.38
C GLY A 944 27.06 -14.81 39.86
N GLY A 945 26.45 -15.05 41.02
CA GLY A 945 25.47 -14.14 41.60
C GLY A 945 24.95 -14.58 42.97
N ALA A 946 23.99 -13.83 43.50
CA ALA A 946 23.33 -14.18 44.76
C ALA A 946 21.82 -13.96 44.68
N ILE A 947 21.06 -14.99 45.04
CA ILE A 947 19.61 -14.95 45.21
C ILE A 947 19.34 -15.14 46.70
N VAL A 948 18.62 -14.20 47.32
CA VAL A 948 18.27 -14.27 48.74
C VAL A 948 16.76 -14.22 48.91
N PHE A 949 16.16 -15.34 49.29
CA PHE A 949 14.74 -15.44 49.63
C PHE A 949 14.47 -14.95 51.05
N VAL A 950 13.42 -14.15 51.26
CA VAL A 950 12.98 -13.77 52.62
C VAL A 950 11.74 -14.57 53.00
N SER A 951 11.94 -15.62 53.80
CA SER A 951 10.90 -16.48 54.33
C SER A 951 10.37 -15.94 55.68
N SER A 952 10.31 -16.78 56.71
CA SER A 952 9.88 -16.51 58.08
C SER A 952 10.39 -17.62 58.99
N VAL A 953 10.60 -17.34 60.27
CA VAL A 953 10.89 -18.38 61.28
C VAL A 953 9.80 -19.46 61.31
N PHE A 954 8.55 -19.09 61.02
CA PHE A 954 7.43 -20.02 60.85
C PHE A 954 7.53 -20.87 59.59
N GLY A 955 8.39 -20.55 58.62
CA GLY A 955 8.73 -21.51 57.56
C GLY A 955 9.62 -22.66 58.06
N ARG A 956 10.31 -22.48 59.19
CA ARG A 956 11.18 -23.49 59.80
C ARG A 956 10.49 -24.28 60.91
N GLU A 957 9.45 -23.71 61.50
CA GLU A 957 8.82 -24.22 62.72
C GLU A 957 7.30 -24.13 62.67
N LYS A 958 6.61 -24.75 63.62
CA LYS A 958 5.15 -24.65 63.71
C LYS A 958 4.71 -23.24 64.16
N GLY A 959 3.89 -22.59 63.35
CA GLY A 959 3.15 -21.39 63.72
C GLY A 959 2.01 -21.66 64.69
N GLY A 960 1.31 -20.59 65.08
CA GLY A 960 0.08 -20.67 65.88
C GLY A 960 -1.15 -21.11 65.07
N PRO A 961 -2.28 -21.43 65.74
CA PRO A 961 -3.55 -21.78 65.07
C PRO A 961 -3.97 -20.72 64.04
N GLY A 962 -4.43 -21.15 62.86
CA GLY A 962 -4.84 -20.26 61.76
C GLY A 962 -3.71 -19.74 60.86
N LEU A 963 -2.46 -20.20 61.05
CA LEU A 963 -1.30 -19.84 60.22
C LEU A 963 -0.80 -20.97 59.32
N SER A 964 -1.52 -22.08 59.18
CA SER A 964 -1.07 -23.29 58.45
C SER A 964 -0.56 -22.95 57.04
N ILE A 965 -1.31 -22.17 56.26
CA ILE A 965 -0.93 -21.77 54.91
C ILE A 965 0.31 -20.86 54.89
N TYR A 966 0.34 -19.83 55.74
CA TYR A 966 1.51 -18.96 55.85
C TYR A 966 2.77 -19.78 56.20
N ASN A 967 2.63 -20.74 57.11
CA ASN A 967 3.69 -21.68 57.48
C ASN A 967 4.18 -22.46 56.26
N THR A 968 3.26 -23.13 55.55
CA THR A 968 3.56 -23.96 54.38
C THR A 968 4.24 -23.18 53.26
N THR A 969 3.74 -21.98 52.90
CA THR A 969 4.35 -21.13 51.87
C THR A 969 5.76 -20.71 52.26
N LYS A 970 5.97 -20.36 53.53
CA LYS A 970 7.29 -19.99 54.05
C LYS A 970 8.24 -21.19 54.10
N SER A 971 7.76 -22.38 54.41
CA SER A 971 8.53 -23.64 54.31
C SER A 971 8.90 -23.98 52.88
N ALA A 972 7.96 -23.81 51.93
CA ALA A 972 8.20 -24.03 50.51
C ALA A 972 9.30 -23.10 49.97
N LEU A 973 9.32 -21.82 50.36
CA LEU A 973 10.40 -20.89 49.99
C LEU A 973 11.77 -21.34 50.50
N ILE A 974 11.83 -21.94 51.69
CA ILE A 974 13.08 -22.47 52.26
C ILE A 974 13.54 -23.69 51.46
N SER A 975 12.60 -24.60 51.16
CA SER A 975 12.89 -25.77 50.32
C SER A 975 13.34 -25.38 48.92
N ALA A 976 12.66 -24.40 48.30
CA ALA A 976 13.01 -23.87 46.98
C ALA A 976 14.42 -23.25 46.98
N ALA A 977 14.77 -22.47 48.01
CA ALA A 977 16.12 -21.94 48.14
C ALA A 977 17.19 -23.05 48.23
N GLY A 978 16.90 -24.13 48.95
CA GLY A 978 17.80 -25.29 49.08
C GLY A 978 17.98 -26.04 47.76
N ILE A 979 16.89 -26.30 47.03
CA ILE A 979 16.94 -26.98 45.72
C ILE A 979 17.66 -26.10 44.69
N MET A 980 17.29 -24.82 44.58
CA MET A 980 17.93 -23.89 43.65
C MET A 980 19.42 -23.69 43.97
N ALA A 981 19.82 -23.74 45.24
CA ALA A 981 21.22 -23.69 45.60
C ALA A 981 22.02 -24.87 45.04
N LEU A 982 21.44 -26.08 45.03
CA LEU A 982 22.06 -27.25 44.43
C LEU A 982 22.15 -27.12 42.91
N GLU A 983 21.07 -26.66 42.29
CA GLU A 983 20.97 -26.50 40.83
C GLU A 983 21.98 -25.47 40.28
N LEU A 984 22.17 -24.37 41.01
CA LEU A 984 22.88 -23.18 40.53
C LEU A 984 24.29 -23.01 41.12
N ALA A 985 24.69 -23.83 42.11
CA ALA A 985 26.02 -23.76 42.72
C ALA A 985 27.15 -23.95 41.69
N LYS A 986 26.96 -24.85 40.72
CA LYS A 986 27.91 -25.09 39.61
C LYS A 986 28.13 -23.85 38.74
N ASP A 987 27.19 -22.92 38.75
CA ASP A 987 27.22 -21.70 37.95
C ASP A 987 27.76 -20.49 38.74
N GLY A 988 28.32 -20.70 39.94
CA GLY A 988 28.80 -19.62 40.81
C GLY A 988 27.67 -18.78 41.43
N ILE A 989 26.41 -19.24 41.33
CA ILE A 989 25.24 -18.55 41.86
C ILE A 989 24.88 -19.14 43.22
N ARG A 990 24.87 -18.28 44.24
CA ARG A 990 24.53 -18.67 45.61
C ARG A 990 23.07 -18.39 45.86
N VAL A 991 22.34 -19.38 46.36
CA VAL A 991 20.93 -19.20 46.71
C VAL A 991 20.77 -19.44 48.19
N ASN A 992 20.30 -18.43 48.92
CA ASN A 992 20.11 -18.52 50.36
C ASN A 992 18.73 -18.04 50.75
N CYS A 993 18.31 -18.39 51.95
CA CYS A 993 17.09 -17.91 52.55
C CYS A 993 17.39 -17.22 53.88
N VAL A 994 16.64 -16.16 54.18
CA VAL A 994 16.59 -15.54 55.51
C VAL A 994 15.20 -15.79 56.08
N ALA A 995 15.14 -16.25 57.33
CA ALA A 995 13.91 -16.54 58.05
C ALA A 995 13.75 -15.57 59.24
N PRO A 996 13.08 -14.42 59.04
CA PRO A 996 12.87 -13.46 60.11
C PRO A 996 11.88 -13.95 61.16
N GLY A 997 12.13 -13.58 62.41
CA GLY A 997 11.16 -13.70 63.51
C GLY A 997 10.14 -12.57 63.52
N SER A 998 9.73 -12.16 64.71
CA SER A 998 8.76 -11.07 64.91
C SER A 998 9.43 -9.71 64.70
N ILE A 999 9.35 -9.18 63.48
CA ILE A 999 9.97 -7.91 63.08
C ILE A 999 8.96 -6.76 63.14
N ARG A 1000 9.29 -5.71 63.90
CA ARG A 1000 8.50 -4.48 63.98
C ARG A 1000 9.13 -3.38 63.13
N PHE A 1001 8.31 -2.76 62.30
CA PHE A 1001 8.60 -1.55 61.55
C PHE A 1001 7.32 -0.73 61.42
N GLU A 1002 7.45 0.57 61.18
CA GLU A 1002 6.32 1.50 61.14
C GLU A 1002 5.25 1.06 60.13
N GLY A 1003 3.99 0.97 60.60
CA GLY A 1003 2.86 0.52 59.77
C GLY A 1003 2.76 -1.01 59.56
N GLY A 1004 3.76 -1.78 60.01
CA GLY A 1004 3.75 -3.24 59.99
C GLY A 1004 2.75 -3.88 60.95
N SER A 1005 2.49 -5.18 60.80
CA SER A 1005 1.49 -5.92 61.61
C SER A 1005 1.81 -5.87 63.11
N TRP A 1006 3.08 -6.05 63.49
CA TRP A 1006 3.51 -5.94 64.89
C TRP A 1006 3.44 -4.51 65.41
N ASP A 1007 3.71 -3.49 64.59
CA ASP A 1007 3.58 -2.09 65.00
C ASP A 1007 2.12 -1.70 65.24
N LYS A 1008 1.21 -2.17 64.38
CA LYS A 1008 -0.24 -2.00 64.56
C LYS A 1008 -0.74 -2.70 65.82
N ARG A 1009 -0.30 -3.95 66.08
CA ARG A 1009 -0.67 -4.69 67.30
C ARG A 1009 -0.16 -4.02 68.57
N VAL A 1010 1.08 -3.52 68.57
CA VAL A 1010 1.65 -2.78 69.72
C VAL A 1010 0.90 -1.47 69.95
N LYS A 1011 0.48 -0.76 68.89
CA LYS A 1011 -0.33 0.46 69.01
C LYS A 1011 -1.75 0.18 69.51
N ALA A 1012 -2.35 -0.94 69.10
CA ALA A 1012 -3.71 -1.31 69.48
C ALA A 1012 -3.80 -1.88 70.91
N ASP A 1013 -2.80 -2.67 71.34
CA ASP A 1013 -2.72 -3.26 72.67
C ASP A 1013 -1.28 -3.28 73.19
N PRO A 1014 -0.80 -2.15 73.75
CA PRO A 1014 0.57 -2.04 74.23
C PRO A 1014 0.89 -3.00 75.38
N ASP A 1015 -0.07 -3.24 76.28
CA ASP A 1015 0.12 -4.10 77.46
C ASP A 1015 0.12 -5.58 77.10
N GLY A 1016 -0.83 -6.03 76.28
CA GLY A 1016 -0.84 -7.39 75.76
C GLY A 1016 0.38 -7.68 74.88
N MET A 1017 0.87 -6.69 74.11
CA MET A 1017 2.13 -6.86 73.38
C MET A 1017 3.37 -6.86 74.28
N ARG A 1018 3.41 -6.10 75.38
CA ARG A 1018 4.47 -6.23 76.40
C ARG A 1018 4.51 -7.64 76.99
N ALA A 1019 3.35 -8.19 77.36
CA ALA A 1019 3.24 -9.55 77.85
C ALA A 1019 3.63 -10.59 76.78
N PHE A 1020 3.21 -10.40 75.53
CA PHE A 1020 3.59 -11.26 74.41
C PHE A 1020 5.10 -11.28 74.20
N VAL A 1021 5.74 -10.10 74.20
CA VAL A 1021 7.20 -9.96 74.05
C VAL A 1021 7.91 -10.70 75.17
N GLN A 1022 7.51 -10.51 76.43
CA GLN A 1022 8.11 -11.22 77.57
C GLN A 1022 7.93 -12.74 77.49
N ALA A 1023 6.77 -13.22 77.02
CA ALA A 1023 6.46 -14.64 76.98
C ALA A 1023 7.03 -15.37 75.76
N ASN A 1024 7.20 -14.69 74.61
CA ASN A 1024 7.44 -15.35 73.32
C ASN A 1024 8.70 -14.86 72.60
N LEU A 1025 9.28 -13.72 72.97
CA LEU A 1025 10.49 -13.19 72.34
C LEU A 1025 11.63 -13.19 73.36
N PRO A 1026 12.56 -14.16 73.31
CA PRO A 1026 13.61 -14.30 74.32
C PRO A 1026 14.53 -13.08 74.45
N LEU A 1027 14.73 -12.31 73.38
CA LEU A 1027 15.46 -11.05 73.42
C LEU A 1027 14.70 -9.88 74.08
N GLY A 1028 13.47 -10.10 74.53
CA GLY A 1028 12.65 -9.08 75.21
C GLY A 1028 12.24 -7.92 74.30
N ARG A 1029 12.37 -8.05 72.98
CA ARG A 1029 11.95 -7.05 71.98
C ARG A 1029 11.62 -7.68 70.64
N PHE A 1030 10.89 -6.94 69.81
CA PHE A 1030 10.79 -7.22 68.39
C PHE A 1030 12.12 -6.96 67.68
N GLY A 1031 12.36 -7.70 66.60
CA GLY A 1031 13.44 -7.40 65.65
C GLY A 1031 13.13 -6.14 64.83
N ARG A 1032 14.14 -5.58 64.18
CA ARG A 1032 14.05 -4.41 63.30
C ARG A 1032 14.31 -4.83 61.86
N ALA A 1033 13.72 -4.13 60.90
CA ALA A 1033 13.92 -4.43 59.47
C ALA A 1033 15.40 -4.37 59.05
N GLY A 1034 16.18 -3.43 59.62
CA GLY A 1034 17.62 -3.32 59.36
C GLY A 1034 18.40 -4.59 59.72
N GLU A 1035 18.03 -5.29 60.80
CA GLU A 1035 18.72 -6.50 61.23
C GLU A 1035 18.55 -7.66 60.23
N VAL A 1036 17.38 -7.73 59.58
CA VAL A 1036 17.12 -8.66 58.46
C VAL A 1036 17.86 -8.20 57.21
N GLY A 1037 17.81 -6.90 56.92
CA GLY A 1037 18.48 -6.29 55.77
C GLY A 1037 19.99 -6.50 55.78
N ASP A 1038 20.64 -6.40 56.94
CA ASP A 1038 22.08 -6.59 57.10
C ASP A 1038 22.50 -8.03 56.75
N VAL A 1039 21.70 -9.03 57.15
CA VAL A 1039 21.95 -10.44 56.81
C VAL A 1039 21.72 -10.69 55.32
N VAL A 1040 20.66 -10.10 54.74
CA VAL A 1040 20.42 -10.18 53.29
C VAL A 1040 21.57 -9.55 52.51
N ALA A 1041 22.05 -8.37 52.92
CA ALA A 1041 23.18 -7.68 52.28
C ALA A 1041 24.48 -8.49 52.40
N PHE A 1042 24.74 -9.10 53.57
CA PHE A 1042 25.87 -10.00 53.75
C PHE A 1042 25.79 -11.21 52.82
N LEU A 1043 24.64 -11.90 52.77
CA LEU A 1043 24.42 -13.05 51.90
C LEU A 1043 24.54 -12.70 50.41
N ALA A 1044 24.12 -11.50 50.02
CA ALA A 1044 24.27 -11.01 48.65
C ALA A 1044 25.74 -10.69 48.29
N SER A 1045 26.57 -10.32 49.26
CA SER A 1045 27.97 -9.95 49.05
C SER A 1045 28.90 -11.15 48.80
N GLU A 1046 30.09 -10.89 48.24
CA GLU A 1046 31.16 -11.90 48.07
C GLU A 1046 31.65 -12.47 49.40
N ARG A 1047 31.44 -11.76 50.52
CA ARG A 1047 31.85 -12.22 51.86
C ARG A 1047 31.15 -13.50 52.29
N ALA A 1048 30.04 -13.85 51.65
CA ALA A 1048 29.28 -15.07 51.86
C ALA A 1048 29.54 -16.12 50.76
N SER A 1049 30.70 -16.11 50.10
CA SER A 1049 31.04 -16.95 48.94
C SER A 1049 30.90 -18.46 49.16
N LEU A 1050 31.00 -18.95 50.40
CA LEU A 1050 30.79 -20.37 50.75
C LEU A 1050 29.41 -20.66 51.36
N ILE A 1051 28.52 -19.68 51.43
CA ILE A 1051 27.19 -19.82 52.00
C ILE A 1051 26.19 -19.91 50.84
N THR A 1052 25.67 -21.10 50.60
CA THR A 1052 24.60 -21.41 49.63
C THR A 1052 23.74 -22.55 50.17
N GLY A 1053 22.46 -22.56 49.85
CA GLY A 1053 21.46 -23.50 50.39
C GLY A 1053 21.10 -23.26 51.85
N ALA A 1054 21.67 -22.22 52.47
CA ALA A 1054 21.45 -21.94 53.88
C ALA A 1054 20.15 -21.17 54.09
N CYS A 1055 19.38 -21.53 55.12
CA CYS A 1055 18.31 -20.70 55.65
C CYS A 1055 18.74 -20.13 57.01
N ILE A 1056 19.07 -18.83 57.04
CA ILE A 1056 19.56 -18.13 58.23
C ILE A 1056 18.40 -17.52 59.00
N ALA A 1057 18.21 -17.93 60.26
CA ALA A 1057 17.21 -17.32 61.13
C ALA A 1057 17.70 -15.95 61.64
N VAL A 1058 16.82 -14.94 61.55
CA VAL A 1058 17.04 -13.59 62.10
C VAL A 1058 15.84 -13.26 62.97
N ASP A 1059 15.79 -13.90 64.13
CA ASP A 1059 14.56 -14.06 64.89
C ASP A 1059 14.68 -13.78 66.38
N GLY A 1060 15.89 -13.47 66.87
CA GLY A 1060 16.12 -13.21 68.28
C GLY A 1060 15.86 -14.41 69.20
N ALA A 1061 16.19 -15.62 68.72
CA ALA A 1061 15.94 -16.89 69.40
C ALA A 1061 14.46 -17.23 69.58
N GLN A 1062 13.57 -16.62 68.79
CA GLN A 1062 12.16 -16.99 68.75
C GLN A 1062 11.96 -18.43 68.25
N GLY A 1063 12.83 -18.88 67.34
CA GLY A 1063 12.84 -20.24 66.86
C GLY A 1063 13.25 -21.24 67.94
N LYS A 1064 12.38 -22.22 68.17
CA LYS A 1064 12.63 -23.45 68.92
C LYS A 1064 13.23 -24.46 67.95
N SER A 1065 14.56 -24.49 67.87
CA SER A 1065 15.30 -25.54 67.18
C SER A 1065 14.83 -26.91 67.68
N LEU A 1066 14.06 -27.62 66.88
CA LEU A 1066 13.87 -29.07 67.02
C LEU A 1066 15.11 -29.67 66.36
N VAL A 1067 16.11 -30.07 67.16
CA VAL A 1067 17.01 -31.13 66.68
C VAL A 1067 16.15 -32.37 66.43
#